data_AF-A0AAU7C6I7-F1
#
_entry.id   AF-A0AAU7C6I7-F1
#
_cell.length_a   1.000
_cell.length_b   1.000
_cell.length_c   1.000
_cell.angle_alpha   90.00
_cell.angle_beta   90.00
_cell.angle_gamma   90.00
#
_symmetry.space_group_name_H-M   'P 1'
#
loop_
_entity.id
_entity.type
_entity.pdbx_description
1 polymer ?
#
loop_
_entity_poly.entity_id
_entity_poly.type
_entity_poly.pdbx_seq_one_letter_code
_entity_poly.pdbx_strand_id
1 'polypeptide(L)'
;MRVFRWGLVLASLGLGGSGLAAASAVDDPRPNILVIMSDDMGYSDLGSYGGEIATPNLDALASNGVRFTQFYNNARCCPTRASLLTGLYPHQAGIGHMMNDRGHDGYRGVLNQQSVTIAEALRPAGYRTYMCGKWHVTRFADAKADRASWPLGRGFEKFYGTIAGAGSYYDPATLCRQDNVITVANDPEYAPDSYYYTDAISDNAVKYLQQHGTESPQKPFFLYVAYTAAHWPMQAPEKAIAKYKGRFDAGYTEGREARLRRMKESGLIAADTALTPGSDDWNDVKDKAWEARCKEVYAAMIDTMDAGIGRIVGQLKASGQLDKTLILFLQDNGGCAENTGRSANGNGPADLKPLGPDQFQTKTSPPMQTRDGRWVKTGPEALPGPADTYIAYGRGWANVSNTPFREYKHWTHEGGISTPLIAHWPSGIRRERAGQFERQPGHLIDIMATCVDLAKADYPTERNGQRIKPREGVSLRPAFNGDSLARSEPIFWEHEGNRAVREGKWKLVAKENEPWELYDISLDRTELNNLANSQPERVKEMAAKWDAYAARADVLPLGAWRADDSAKGSFSRERHFSLKAGDRLGRSQAPAIVDQPITIRARFHASEAGDDGVIVAQGGTAHGFTLFVKSGQPRFLVRTAGSNVRIVGPKLAAGEHTVIARLDAKGTLSLDVDGKPAAAPVPGKLLTRMPVDGLEVGRDENGPVGPYQSPHAYAGKIESVVVELGGQ
;
A
#
# COMPACT_ATOMS: atom_id res chain seq x y z
N MET A 1 -89.68 -2.64 53.58
CA MET A 1 -88.32 -2.06 53.39
C MET A 1 -87.30 -3.18 53.50
N ARG A 2 -86.27 -3.13 52.65
CA ARG A 2 -85.09 -4.01 52.58
C ARG A 2 -85.26 -5.34 51.84
N VAL A 3 -84.80 -5.24 50.60
CA VAL A 3 -84.34 -6.26 49.67
C VAL A 3 -83.14 -7.01 50.24
N PHE A 4 -83.14 -8.34 50.16
CA PHE A 4 -81.95 -9.15 49.84
C PHE A 4 -82.44 -10.45 49.18
N ARG A 5 -82.13 -10.59 47.88
CA ARG A 5 -82.42 -11.78 47.07
C ARG A 5 -81.12 -12.52 46.81
N TRP A 6 -81.19 -13.83 47.00
CA TRP A 6 -80.23 -14.85 46.65
C TRP A 6 -79.94 -14.89 45.14
N GLY A 7 -78.76 -15.39 44.74
CA GLY A 7 -78.57 -15.83 43.37
C GLY A 7 -77.14 -16.16 42.96
N LEU A 8 -76.85 -17.47 42.98
CA LEU A 8 -75.98 -18.25 42.08
C LEU A 8 -74.69 -17.62 41.50
N VAL A 9 -73.59 -18.29 41.82
CA VAL A 9 -72.34 -18.27 41.04
C VAL A 9 -72.49 -19.21 39.83
N LEU A 10 -72.34 -18.66 38.62
CA LEU A 10 -72.13 -19.41 37.39
C LEU A 10 -70.99 -18.73 36.61
N ALA A 11 -69.95 -19.51 36.33
CA ALA A 11 -68.77 -19.09 35.61
C ALA A 11 -69.09 -18.74 34.15
N SER A 12 -68.54 -17.62 33.66
CA SER A 12 -68.51 -17.28 32.24
C SER A 12 -67.07 -16.95 31.82
N LEU A 13 -66.60 -17.69 30.81
CA LEU A 13 -65.36 -17.48 30.07
C LEU A 13 -65.44 -16.15 29.31
N GLY A 14 -64.61 -15.18 29.69
CA GLY A 14 -64.37 -13.97 28.91
C GLY A 14 -63.14 -14.12 28.02
N LEU A 15 -63.36 -14.14 26.71
CA LEU A 15 -62.34 -13.98 25.67
C LEU A 15 -61.71 -12.58 25.80
N GLY A 16 -60.55 -12.50 26.44
CA GLY A 16 -59.69 -11.31 26.41
C GLY A 16 -58.91 -11.28 25.10
N GLY A 17 -59.36 -10.45 24.16
CA GLY A 17 -58.60 -10.12 22.95
C GLY A 17 -57.35 -9.32 23.32
N SER A 18 -56.23 -10.01 23.44
CA SER A 18 -54.89 -9.40 23.51
C SER A 18 -54.52 -8.88 22.14
N GLY A 19 -54.91 -7.65 21.82
CA GLY A 19 -54.33 -6.89 20.73
C GLY A 19 -52.85 -6.61 21.05
N LEU A 20 -51.98 -7.55 20.72
CA LEU A 20 -50.55 -7.28 20.58
C LEU A 20 -50.39 -6.32 19.40
N ALA A 21 -50.39 -5.03 19.70
CA ALA A 21 -49.84 -4.04 18.79
C ALA A 21 -48.41 -4.46 18.51
N ALA A 22 -48.16 -4.97 17.30
CA ALA A 22 -46.82 -5.16 16.79
C ALA A 22 -46.13 -3.80 16.87
N ALA A 23 -45.20 -3.66 17.82
CA ALA A 23 -44.32 -2.52 17.84
C ALA A 23 -43.63 -2.50 16.48
N SER A 24 -44.00 -1.51 15.65
CA SER A 24 -43.28 -1.16 14.43
C SER A 24 -41.81 -1.06 14.82
N ALA A 25 -41.00 -2.03 14.40
CA ALA A 25 -39.56 -1.97 14.59
C ALA A 25 -39.09 -0.66 13.95
N VAL A 26 -38.66 0.28 14.78
CA VAL A 26 -38.14 1.57 14.30
C VAL A 26 -36.90 1.24 13.50
N ASP A 27 -36.95 1.49 12.20
CA ASP A 27 -35.82 1.28 11.30
C ASP A 27 -34.65 2.17 11.78
N ASP A 28 -33.45 1.59 11.91
CA ASP A 28 -32.29 2.33 12.38
C ASP A 28 -31.99 3.45 11.36
N PRO A 29 -31.96 4.74 11.77
CA PRO A 29 -31.78 5.85 10.84
C PRO A 29 -30.37 5.95 10.28
N ARG A 30 -29.41 5.15 10.77
CA ARG A 30 -28.02 5.14 10.29
C ARG A 30 -27.91 4.35 8.99
N PRO A 31 -27.05 4.77 8.04
CA PRO A 31 -26.93 4.09 6.77
C PRO A 31 -26.24 2.73 6.89
N ASN A 32 -26.54 1.81 5.98
CA ASN A 32 -25.62 0.71 5.71
C ASN A 32 -24.37 1.25 5.00
N ILE A 33 -23.25 0.55 5.12
CA ILE A 33 -21.99 0.93 4.48
C ILE A 33 -21.46 -0.26 3.69
N LEU A 34 -21.29 -0.08 2.38
CA LEU A 34 -20.71 -1.05 1.46
C LEU A 34 -19.44 -0.45 0.86
N VAL A 35 -18.29 -1.04 1.17
CA VAL A 35 -17.00 -0.69 0.57
C VAL A 35 -16.61 -1.78 -0.41
N ILE A 36 -16.42 -1.42 -1.68
CA ILE A 36 -16.02 -2.30 -2.77
C ILE A 36 -14.63 -1.88 -3.24
N MET A 37 -13.72 -2.84 -3.31
CA MET A 37 -12.33 -2.61 -3.73
C MET A 37 -11.95 -3.55 -4.87
N SER A 38 -11.39 -3.00 -5.95
CA SER A 38 -10.65 -3.75 -6.98
C SER A 38 -9.15 -3.78 -6.66
N ASP A 39 -8.42 -4.68 -7.31
CA ASP A 39 -7.01 -4.98 -7.06
C ASP A 39 -6.20 -4.82 -8.35
N ASP A 40 -5.18 -3.96 -8.34
CA ASP A 40 -4.34 -3.63 -9.51
C ASP A 40 -5.07 -3.05 -10.74
N MET A 41 -6.28 -2.51 -10.56
CA MET A 41 -6.97 -1.76 -11.61
C MET A 41 -6.25 -0.43 -11.91
N GLY A 42 -6.30 0.07 -13.14
CA GLY A 42 -5.79 1.40 -13.50
C GLY A 42 -6.80 2.52 -13.29
N TYR A 43 -6.30 3.73 -13.04
CA TYR A 43 -7.16 4.90 -12.78
C TYR A 43 -8.18 5.19 -13.89
N SER A 44 -7.82 4.92 -15.15
CA SER A 44 -8.62 5.24 -16.34
C SER A 44 -9.27 4.02 -16.99
N ASP A 45 -9.40 2.90 -16.27
CA ASP A 45 -9.99 1.68 -16.84
C ASP A 45 -11.53 1.69 -16.84
N LEU A 46 -12.18 2.38 -15.90
CA LEU A 46 -13.64 2.51 -15.85
C LEU A 46 -14.16 3.48 -16.93
N GLY A 47 -15.32 3.20 -17.52
CA GLY A 47 -15.99 4.10 -18.47
C GLY A 47 -16.19 5.51 -17.91
N SER A 48 -16.69 5.60 -16.68
CA SER A 48 -16.88 6.84 -15.91
C SER A 48 -15.58 7.58 -15.53
N TYR A 49 -14.41 6.98 -15.77
CA TYR A 49 -13.08 7.57 -15.63
C TYR A 49 -12.29 7.63 -16.95
N GLY A 50 -12.98 7.49 -18.09
CA GLY A 50 -12.41 7.66 -19.43
C GLY A 50 -11.97 6.36 -20.12
N GLY A 51 -12.18 5.20 -19.50
CA GLY A 51 -11.89 3.88 -20.06
C GLY A 51 -12.86 3.43 -21.15
N GLU A 52 -12.49 2.35 -21.83
CA GLU A 52 -13.31 1.70 -22.86
C GLU A 52 -13.84 0.32 -22.46
N ILE A 53 -13.51 -0.13 -21.25
CA ILE A 53 -13.98 -1.39 -20.70
C ILE A 53 -15.43 -1.22 -20.28
N ALA A 54 -16.27 -2.23 -20.54
CA ALA A 54 -17.69 -2.15 -20.20
C ALA A 54 -17.89 -2.26 -18.68
N THR A 55 -18.18 -1.13 -18.03
CA THR A 55 -18.46 -1.04 -16.59
C THR A 55 -19.81 -0.37 -16.29
N PRO A 56 -20.92 -0.84 -16.90
CA PRO A 56 -22.20 -0.13 -16.84
C PRO A 56 -22.77 0.02 -15.42
N ASN A 57 -22.48 -0.90 -14.49
CA ASN A 57 -23.00 -0.81 -13.12
C ASN A 57 -22.26 0.25 -12.30
N LEU A 58 -20.92 0.29 -12.40
CA LEU A 58 -20.11 1.34 -11.81
C LEU A 58 -20.39 2.70 -12.44
N ASP A 59 -20.62 2.74 -13.76
CA ASP A 59 -21.00 3.97 -14.46
C ASP A 59 -22.40 4.45 -14.03
N ALA A 60 -23.32 3.53 -13.74
CA ALA A 60 -24.63 3.86 -13.15
C ALA A 60 -24.49 4.40 -11.72
N LEU A 61 -23.62 3.81 -10.88
CA LEU A 61 -23.34 4.34 -9.54
C LEU A 61 -22.68 5.71 -9.61
N ALA A 62 -21.75 5.93 -10.54
CA ALA A 62 -21.07 7.19 -10.75
C ALA A 62 -22.02 8.30 -11.24
N SER A 63 -22.89 8.01 -12.20
CA SER A 63 -23.86 8.96 -12.75
C SER A 63 -24.96 9.33 -11.76
N ASN A 64 -25.27 8.45 -10.79
CA ASN A 64 -26.23 8.72 -9.72
C ASN A 64 -25.57 9.03 -8.37
N GLY A 65 -24.25 9.22 -8.36
CA GLY A 65 -23.45 9.49 -7.16
C GLY A 65 -22.47 10.64 -7.40
N VAL A 66 -21.35 10.62 -6.69
CA VAL A 66 -20.25 11.59 -6.83
C VAL A 66 -18.96 10.84 -7.14
N ARG A 67 -18.15 11.39 -8.05
CA ARG A 67 -16.84 10.86 -8.43
C ARG A 67 -15.73 11.74 -7.87
N PHE A 68 -14.85 11.18 -7.05
CA PHE A 68 -13.65 11.90 -6.62
C PHE A 68 -12.61 11.85 -7.72
N THR A 69 -12.18 13.02 -8.17
CA THR A 69 -11.07 13.14 -9.11
C THR A 69 -9.74 12.86 -8.41
N GLN A 70 -9.63 13.19 -7.12
CA GLN A 70 -8.39 13.12 -6.34
C GLN A 70 -8.59 12.29 -5.06
N PHE A 71 -8.68 10.97 -5.22
CA PHE A 71 -8.65 10.03 -4.09
C PHE A 71 -7.37 9.19 -4.15
N TYR A 72 -6.76 8.96 -2.99
CA TYR A 72 -5.40 8.41 -2.92
C TYR A 72 -5.29 7.12 -2.12
N ASN A 73 -4.44 6.23 -2.62
CA ASN A 73 -4.05 4.95 -2.03
C ASN A 73 -2.55 4.93 -1.61
N ASN A 74 -2.02 3.79 -1.17
CA ASN A 74 -0.63 3.64 -0.69
C ASN A 74 0.33 2.94 -1.69
N ALA A 75 0.08 3.04 -2.99
CA ALA A 75 0.91 2.48 -4.08
C ALA A 75 1.06 0.94 -4.15
N ARG A 76 0.65 0.19 -3.12
CA ARG A 76 0.69 -1.28 -3.07
C ARG A 76 -0.48 -1.84 -2.26
N CYS A 77 -0.98 -3.00 -2.67
CA CYS A 77 -2.19 -3.64 -2.15
C CYS A 77 -2.25 -3.79 -0.63
N CYS A 78 -1.25 -4.40 0.02
CA CYS A 78 -1.27 -4.64 1.46
C CYS A 78 -1.17 -3.35 2.30
N PRO A 79 -0.23 -2.41 2.02
CA PRO A 79 -0.25 -1.08 2.60
C PRO A 79 -1.60 -0.36 2.45
N THR A 80 -2.23 -0.43 1.27
CA THR A 80 -3.55 0.16 1.05
C THR A 80 -4.61 -0.47 1.94
N ARG A 81 -4.70 -1.80 1.96
CA ARG A 81 -5.71 -2.51 2.76
C ARG A 81 -5.53 -2.23 4.25
N ALA A 82 -4.28 -2.13 4.72
CA ALA A 82 -4.00 -1.75 6.10
C ALA A 82 -4.55 -0.36 6.44
N SER A 83 -4.31 0.64 5.57
CA SER A 83 -4.86 1.99 5.79
C SER A 83 -6.37 2.05 5.68
N LEU A 84 -6.97 1.39 4.69
CA LEU A 84 -8.42 1.33 4.53
C LEU A 84 -9.06 0.78 5.81
N LEU A 85 -8.57 -0.37 6.28
CA LEU A 85 -9.18 -1.07 7.39
C LEU A 85 -8.97 -0.33 8.71
N THR A 86 -7.87 0.40 8.91
CA THR A 86 -7.52 0.97 10.22
C THR A 86 -7.68 2.48 10.34
N GLY A 87 -7.75 3.22 9.23
CA GLY A 87 -7.70 4.68 9.26
C GLY A 87 -6.32 5.27 9.60
N LEU A 88 -5.27 4.45 9.57
CA LEU A 88 -3.88 4.84 9.86
C LEU A 88 -3.00 4.74 8.62
N TYR A 89 -1.82 5.34 8.62
CA TYR A 89 -0.81 5.05 7.60
C TYR A 89 -0.30 3.60 7.72
N PRO A 90 0.17 2.98 6.62
CA PRO A 90 0.44 1.53 6.60
C PRO A 90 1.49 1.09 7.62
N HIS A 91 2.55 1.89 7.77
CA HIS A 91 3.59 1.70 8.78
C HIS A 91 3.03 1.74 10.20
N GLN A 92 2.14 2.69 10.50
CA GLN A 92 1.52 2.76 11.82
C GLN A 92 0.69 1.52 12.15
N ALA A 93 0.15 0.83 11.15
CA ALA A 93 -0.60 -0.40 11.28
C ALA A 93 0.27 -1.68 11.27
N GLY A 94 1.59 -1.57 11.05
CA GLY A 94 2.54 -2.69 10.99
C GLY A 94 2.71 -3.33 9.60
N ILE A 95 2.16 -2.69 8.56
CA ILE A 95 2.10 -3.17 7.16
C ILE A 95 2.78 -2.15 6.22
N GLY A 96 3.95 -1.63 6.59
CA GLY A 96 4.77 -0.76 5.74
C GLY A 96 5.33 -1.43 4.49
N HIS A 97 5.29 -2.76 4.41
CA HIS A 97 5.72 -3.56 3.25
C HIS A 97 4.79 -4.76 3.05
N MET A 98 5.28 -5.81 2.40
CA MET A 98 4.60 -7.10 2.23
C MET A 98 4.51 -7.87 3.56
N MET A 99 3.88 -9.05 3.54
CA MET A 99 3.49 -9.81 4.74
C MET A 99 4.63 -10.55 5.46
N ASN A 100 5.89 -10.18 5.22
CA ASN A 100 7.04 -10.76 5.91
C ASN A 100 7.38 -9.94 7.15
N ASP A 101 7.76 -10.59 8.25
CA ASP A 101 8.30 -9.90 9.41
C ASP A 101 9.73 -9.41 9.11
N ARG A 102 9.95 -8.11 9.28
CA ARG A 102 11.26 -7.48 9.10
C ARG A 102 11.90 -7.04 10.42
N GLY A 103 11.28 -7.35 11.55
CA GLY A 103 11.82 -7.05 12.88
C GLY A 103 11.59 -5.61 13.35
N HIS A 104 10.93 -4.77 12.56
CA HIS A 104 10.61 -3.38 12.86
C HIS A 104 9.10 -3.20 13.04
N ASP A 105 8.68 -2.32 13.95
CA ASP A 105 7.26 -2.16 14.31
C ASP A 105 6.39 -1.76 13.11
N GLY A 106 6.91 -0.93 12.22
CA GLY A 106 6.24 -0.57 10.96
C GLY A 106 6.17 -1.69 9.91
N TYR A 107 6.92 -2.77 10.09
CA TYR A 107 7.17 -3.79 9.05
C TYR A 107 7.05 -5.22 9.62
N ARG A 108 6.05 -5.45 10.47
CA ARG A 108 5.79 -6.76 11.08
C ARG A 108 5.08 -7.73 10.15
N GLY A 109 4.50 -7.24 9.04
CA GLY A 109 3.78 -8.05 8.06
C GLY A 109 2.43 -8.58 8.59
N VAL A 110 1.93 -8.01 9.68
CA VAL A 110 0.62 -8.28 10.28
C VAL A 110 0.06 -7.01 10.90
N LEU A 111 -1.26 -6.80 10.83
CA LEU A 111 -1.90 -5.70 11.54
C LEU A 111 -1.58 -5.79 13.04
N ASN A 112 -1.00 -4.73 13.59
CA ASN A 112 -0.62 -4.68 15.00
C ASN A 112 -1.84 -4.64 15.94
N GLN A 113 -1.57 -4.79 17.23
CA GLN A 113 -2.61 -4.75 18.27
C GLN A 113 -3.02 -3.33 18.68
N GLN A 114 -2.22 -2.32 18.30
CA GLN A 114 -2.46 -0.90 18.57
C GLN A 114 -3.30 -0.22 17.48
N SER A 115 -3.94 -1.00 16.61
CA SER A 115 -4.88 -0.54 15.60
C SER A 115 -6.17 -1.35 15.69
N VAL A 116 -7.29 -0.69 15.39
CA VAL A 116 -8.61 -1.32 15.26
C VAL A 116 -9.02 -1.31 13.80
N THR A 117 -9.71 -2.34 13.34
CA THR A 117 -10.33 -2.31 12.02
C THR A 117 -11.65 -1.52 12.04
N ILE A 118 -12.17 -1.12 10.89
CA ILE A 118 -13.52 -0.53 10.76
C ILE A 118 -14.55 -1.47 11.40
N ALA A 119 -14.45 -2.77 11.18
CA ALA A 119 -15.36 -3.74 11.76
C ALA A 119 -15.30 -3.73 13.31
N GLU A 120 -14.10 -3.67 13.89
CA GLU A 120 -13.92 -3.53 15.34
C GLU A 120 -14.46 -2.20 15.89
N ALA A 121 -14.34 -1.11 15.13
CA ALA A 121 -14.84 0.21 15.51
C ALA A 121 -16.38 0.32 15.42
N LEU A 122 -17.01 -0.32 14.43
CA LEU A 122 -18.45 -0.19 14.20
C LEU A 122 -19.30 -1.18 15.00
N ARG A 123 -18.75 -2.35 15.35
CA ARG A 123 -19.50 -3.41 16.04
C ARG A 123 -20.07 -2.97 17.40
N PRO A 124 -19.34 -2.24 18.27
CA PRO A 124 -19.91 -1.70 19.51
C PRO A 124 -21.08 -0.74 19.28
N ALA A 125 -21.12 -0.06 18.13
CA ALA A 125 -22.25 0.79 17.73
C ALA A 125 -23.45 -0.01 17.17
N GLY A 126 -23.38 -1.35 17.14
CA GLY A 126 -24.50 -2.23 16.75
C GLY A 126 -24.54 -2.64 15.28
N TYR A 127 -23.51 -2.31 14.49
CA TYR A 127 -23.40 -2.76 13.11
C TYR A 127 -23.13 -4.26 13.03
N ARG A 128 -23.69 -4.90 12.00
CA ARG A 128 -23.24 -6.22 11.54
C ARG A 128 -22.08 -6.09 10.57
N THR A 129 -21.07 -6.96 10.65
CA THR A 129 -19.84 -6.80 9.88
C THR A 129 -19.55 -8.03 9.00
N TYR A 130 -19.41 -7.82 7.70
CA TYR A 130 -19.23 -8.89 6.73
C TYR A 130 -18.06 -8.59 5.78
N MET A 131 -17.38 -9.63 5.31
CA MET A 131 -16.32 -9.49 4.32
C MET A 131 -16.39 -10.60 3.25
N CYS A 132 -16.20 -10.21 1.99
CA CYS A 132 -15.99 -11.13 0.89
C CYS A 132 -14.72 -10.75 0.11
N GLY A 133 -13.83 -11.70 -0.17
CA GLY A 133 -12.65 -11.52 -1.01
C GLY A 133 -11.31 -11.48 -0.26
N LYS A 134 -10.34 -10.74 -0.82
CA LYS A 134 -8.92 -10.75 -0.42
C LYS A 134 -8.65 -9.97 0.87
N TRP A 135 -8.05 -10.64 1.86
CA TRP A 135 -7.61 -10.04 3.13
C TRP A 135 -6.26 -9.32 3.04
N HIS A 136 -5.17 -10.06 2.84
CA HIS A 136 -3.81 -9.56 2.57
C HIS A 136 -3.23 -8.53 3.58
N VAL A 137 -3.55 -8.67 4.86
CA VAL A 137 -2.98 -7.85 5.96
C VAL A 137 -2.55 -8.69 7.17
N THR A 138 -2.16 -9.94 6.89
CA THR A 138 -1.57 -10.86 7.87
C THR A 138 -0.51 -11.75 7.21
N ARG A 139 0.36 -12.33 8.04
CA ARG A 139 1.41 -13.27 7.61
C ARG A 139 0.79 -14.47 6.91
N PHE A 140 1.52 -15.02 5.95
CA PHE A 140 1.10 -16.18 5.18
C PHE A 140 0.61 -17.29 6.11
N ALA A 141 -0.60 -17.76 5.84
CA ALA A 141 -1.31 -18.65 6.74
C ALA A 141 -1.44 -20.05 6.12
N ASP A 142 -0.90 -21.05 6.81
CA ASP A 142 -1.29 -22.44 6.63
C ASP A 142 -2.45 -22.78 7.60
N ALA A 143 -2.91 -24.03 7.58
CA ALA A 143 -4.02 -24.47 8.43
C ALA A 143 -3.77 -24.31 9.95
N LYS A 144 -2.50 -24.17 10.37
CA LYS A 144 -2.06 -24.04 11.76
C LYS A 144 -1.78 -22.59 12.17
N ALA A 145 -1.94 -21.62 11.26
CA ALA A 145 -1.69 -20.22 11.54
C ALA A 145 -2.63 -19.66 12.63
N ASP A 146 -2.11 -18.67 13.36
CA ASP A 146 -2.90 -17.88 14.31
C ASP A 146 -3.96 -17.05 13.57
N ARG A 147 -5.23 -17.29 13.91
CA ARG A 147 -6.41 -16.67 13.30
C ARG A 147 -6.79 -15.35 13.98
N ALA A 148 -6.10 -14.93 15.04
CA ALA A 148 -6.37 -13.63 15.70
C ALA A 148 -6.20 -12.43 14.75
N SER A 149 -5.45 -12.61 13.66
CA SER A 149 -5.21 -11.59 12.62
C SER A 149 -6.03 -11.79 11.34
N TRP A 150 -6.89 -12.82 11.30
CA TRP A 150 -7.82 -13.09 10.19
C TRP A 150 -9.08 -12.24 10.32
N PRO A 151 -9.95 -12.17 9.29
CA PRO A 151 -11.14 -11.32 9.33
C PRO A 151 -12.01 -11.49 10.58
N LEU A 152 -12.30 -12.73 11.02
CA LEU A 152 -13.13 -12.97 12.21
C LEU A 152 -12.45 -12.49 13.49
N GLY A 153 -11.14 -12.74 13.64
CA GLY A 153 -10.32 -12.21 14.73
C GLY A 153 -10.20 -10.68 14.73
N ARG A 154 -10.52 -10.04 13.61
CA ARG A 154 -10.45 -8.59 13.38
C ARG A 154 -11.81 -7.95 13.14
N GLY A 155 -12.83 -8.49 13.79
CA GLY A 155 -14.13 -7.83 14.00
C GLY A 155 -15.21 -8.17 12.98
N PHE A 156 -14.91 -8.94 11.93
CA PHE A 156 -15.93 -9.42 10.99
C PHE A 156 -16.71 -10.61 11.57
N GLU A 157 -18.03 -10.64 11.37
CA GLU A 157 -18.90 -11.73 11.81
C GLU A 157 -19.06 -12.83 10.73
N LYS A 158 -18.86 -12.49 9.46
CA LYS A 158 -18.88 -13.45 8.34
C LYS A 158 -17.77 -13.16 7.35
N PHE A 159 -17.11 -14.23 6.88
CA PHE A 159 -16.04 -14.13 5.89
C PHE A 159 -16.10 -15.24 4.83
N TYR A 160 -15.90 -14.85 3.57
CA TYR A 160 -15.59 -15.75 2.46
C TYR A 160 -14.47 -15.14 1.61
N GLY A 161 -13.35 -15.82 1.43
CA GLY A 161 -12.29 -15.34 0.53
C GLY A 161 -10.89 -15.79 0.91
N THR A 162 -9.86 -15.14 0.37
CA THR A 162 -8.46 -15.56 0.55
C THR A 162 -7.74 -14.75 1.63
N ILE A 163 -6.86 -15.43 2.36
CA ILE A 163 -5.93 -14.77 3.28
C ILE A 163 -4.73 -14.17 2.54
N ALA A 164 -4.20 -14.91 1.55
CA ALA A 164 -3.05 -14.49 0.75
C ALA A 164 -3.41 -13.43 -0.31
N GLY A 165 -2.36 -12.83 -0.89
CA GLY A 165 -2.43 -11.63 -1.71
C GLY A 165 -2.60 -11.80 -3.21
N ALA A 166 -2.54 -13.02 -3.75
CA ALA A 166 -2.72 -13.32 -5.17
C ALA A 166 -3.14 -14.80 -5.31
N GLY A 167 -3.42 -15.28 -6.52
CA GLY A 167 -3.72 -16.69 -6.71
C GLY A 167 -4.45 -16.97 -8.02
N SER A 168 -4.73 -18.25 -8.28
CA SER A 168 -5.59 -18.66 -9.38
C SER A 168 -7.02 -18.16 -9.15
N TYR A 169 -7.67 -17.68 -10.20
CA TYR A 169 -9.10 -17.34 -10.18
C TYR A 169 -10.01 -18.57 -10.28
N TYR A 170 -9.45 -19.74 -10.58
CA TYR A 170 -10.18 -21.00 -10.72
C TYR A 170 -9.95 -21.95 -9.54
N ASP A 171 -8.86 -21.75 -8.80
CA ASP A 171 -8.49 -22.58 -7.65
C ASP A 171 -7.58 -21.79 -6.68
N PRO A 172 -8.12 -20.77 -6.00
CA PRO A 172 -7.33 -19.88 -5.15
C PRO A 172 -6.74 -20.61 -3.93
N ALA A 173 -5.45 -20.42 -3.68
CA ALA A 173 -4.81 -20.85 -2.45
C ALA A 173 -5.32 -20.03 -1.26
N THR A 174 -5.36 -20.64 -0.07
CA THR A 174 -5.82 -20.00 1.18
C THR A 174 -7.27 -19.50 1.16
N LEU A 175 -8.12 -20.09 0.30
CA LEU A 175 -9.56 -19.82 0.31
C LEU A 175 -10.15 -20.28 1.64
N CYS A 176 -10.96 -19.43 2.24
CA CYS A 176 -11.58 -19.68 3.52
C CYS A 176 -13.08 -19.40 3.46
N ARG A 177 -13.82 -20.16 4.26
CA ARG A 177 -15.17 -19.84 4.72
C ARG A 177 -15.14 -19.74 6.23
N GLN A 178 -15.52 -18.59 6.76
CA GLN A 178 -15.22 -18.22 8.14
C GLN A 178 -13.72 -18.43 8.39
N ASP A 179 -13.34 -19.14 9.44
CA ASP A 179 -11.95 -19.45 9.80
C ASP A 179 -11.44 -20.81 9.27
N ASN A 180 -12.25 -21.49 8.45
CA ASN A 180 -11.92 -22.79 7.87
C ASN A 180 -11.30 -22.60 6.48
N VAL A 181 -10.10 -23.14 6.29
CA VAL A 181 -9.50 -23.25 4.96
C VAL A 181 -10.24 -24.32 4.17
N ILE A 182 -10.68 -23.97 2.97
CA ILE A 182 -11.49 -24.81 2.06
C ILE A 182 -10.86 -24.81 0.66
N THR A 183 -11.34 -25.69 -0.21
CA THR A 183 -11.08 -25.69 -1.65
C THR A 183 -12.35 -25.28 -2.39
N VAL A 184 -12.22 -25.00 -3.68
CA VAL A 184 -13.38 -24.77 -4.55
C VAL A 184 -14.28 -26.01 -4.71
N ALA A 185 -13.80 -27.19 -4.30
CA ALA A 185 -14.50 -28.47 -4.47
C ALA A 185 -15.14 -28.99 -3.18
N ASN A 186 -14.71 -28.51 -2.00
CA ASN A 186 -15.22 -28.97 -0.71
C ASN A 186 -15.96 -27.88 0.09
N ASP A 187 -16.22 -26.71 -0.51
CA ASP A 187 -17.08 -25.70 0.09
C ASP A 187 -18.54 -26.21 0.16
N PRO A 188 -19.09 -26.50 1.36
CA PRO A 188 -20.45 -27.04 1.48
C PRO A 188 -21.53 -26.02 1.11
N GLU A 189 -21.16 -24.75 0.99
CA GLU A 189 -22.07 -23.61 0.93
C GLU A 189 -22.05 -22.90 -0.43
N TYR A 190 -21.15 -23.29 -1.33
CA TYR A 190 -21.01 -22.70 -2.67
C TYR A 190 -20.35 -23.70 -3.66
N ALA A 191 -21.18 -24.35 -4.48
CA ALA A 191 -20.75 -25.34 -5.47
C ALA A 191 -21.36 -25.02 -6.85
N PRO A 192 -20.85 -24.01 -7.58
CA PRO A 192 -21.32 -23.68 -8.91
C PRO A 192 -20.88 -24.73 -9.94
N ASP A 193 -21.58 -24.82 -11.07
CA ASP A 193 -21.19 -25.67 -12.20
C ASP A 193 -19.79 -25.31 -12.75
N SER A 194 -19.46 -24.02 -12.71
CA SER A 194 -18.14 -23.49 -13.07
C SER A 194 -17.71 -22.46 -12.04
N TYR A 195 -16.60 -22.73 -11.36
CA TYR A 195 -16.04 -21.81 -10.37
C TYR A 195 -15.20 -20.72 -11.05
N TYR A 196 -15.50 -19.46 -10.74
CA TYR A 196 -14.63 -18.33 -11.02
C TYR A 196 -14.65 -17.39 -9.82
N TYR A 197 -13.47 -17.02 -9.30
CA TYR A 197 -13.36 -16.41 -7.99
C TYR A 197 -14.05 -15.04 -7.90
N THR A 198 -14.01 -14.24 -8.97
CA THR A 198 -14.71 -12.95 -9.05
C THR A 198 -16.22 -13.10 -8.89
N ASP A 199 -16.81 -14.14 -9.48
CA ASP A 199 -18.22 -14.46 -9.30
C ASP A 199 -18.50 -14.96 -7.88
N ALA A 200 -17.65 -15.86 -7.37
CA ALA A 200 -17.77 -16.40 -6.01
C ALA A 200 -17.75 -15.31 -4.93
N ILE A 201 -16.92 -14.28 -5.06
CA ILE A 201 -16.91 -13.11 -4.16
C ILE A 201 -18.27 -12.40 -4.18
N SER A 202 -18.81 -12.14 -5.38
CA SER A 202 -20.06 -11.40 -5.57
C SER A 202 -21.27 -12.20 -5.05
N ASP A 203 -21.30 -13.50 -5.35
CA ASP A 203 -22.40 -14.37 -4.97
C ASP A 203 -22.45 -14.59 -3.44
N ASN A 204 -21.28 -14.71 -2.79
CA ASN A 204 -21.23 -14.77 -1.33
C ASN A 204 -21.59 -13.42 -0.68
N ALA A 205 -21.26 -12.29 -1.31
CA ALA A 205 -21.72 -10.98 -0.83
C ALA A 205 -23.25 -10.85 -0.91
N VAL A 206 -23.86 -11.28 -2.02
CA VAL A 206 -25.33 -11.36 -2.17
C VAL A 206 -25.92 -12.29 -1.11
N LYS A 207 -25.33 -13.47 -0.90
CA LYS A 207 -25.76 -14.41 0.14
C LYS A 207 -25.72 -13.78 1.55
N TYR A 208 -24.66 -13.05 1.90
CA TYR A 208 -24.58 -12.37 3.19
C TYR A 208 -25.60 -11.24 3.33
N LEU A 209 -25.91 -10.50 2.27
CA LEU A 209 -26.99 -9.51 2.27
C LEU A 209 -28.38 -10.15 2.45
N GLN A 210 -28.63 -11.30 1.81
CA GLN A 210 -29.87 -12.06 1.98
C GLN A 210 -30.01 -12.57 3.41
N GLN A 211 -28.95 -13.17 3.95
CA GLN A 211 -28.90 -13.62 5.35
C GLN A 211 -29.04 -12.46 6.34
N HIS A 212 -28.48 -11.29 6.05
CA HIS A 212 -28.66 -10.11 6.89
C HIS A 212 -30.14 -9.71 6.98
N GLY A 213 -30.85 -9.70 5.85
CA GLY A 213 -32.28 -9.39 5.79
C GLY A 213 -33.16 -10.37 6.56
N THR A 214 -32.71 -11.60 6.81
CA THR A 214 -33.45 -12.58 7.62
C THR A 214 -33.01 -12.58 9.09
N GLU A 215 -31.71 -12.49 9.35
CA GLU A 215 -31.12 -12.67 10.68
C GLU A 215 -31.08 -11.37 11.51
N SER A 216 -30.95 -10.21 10.87
CA SER A 216 -30.79 -8.92 11.57
C SER A 216 -31.31 -7.72 10.76
N PRO A 217 -32.55 -7.76 10.22
CA PRO A 217 -33.04 -6.73 9.29
C PRO A 217 -33.07 -5.31 9.88
N GLN A 218 -33.11 -5.19 11.21
CA GLN A 218 -33.29 -3.90 11.89
C GLN A 218 -31.95 -3.28 12.30
N LYS A 219 -30.83 -3.93 11.99
CA LYS A 219 -29.48 -3.44 12.29
C LYS A 219 -28.81 -2.98 11.00
N PRO A 220 -28.02 -1.90 11.00
CA PRO A 220 -27.22 -1.56 9.84
C PRO A 220 -26.09 -2.59 9.65
N PHE A 221 -25.57 -2.69 8.42
CA PHE A 221 -24.39 -3.51 8.13
C PHE A 221 -23.21 -2.68 7.60
N PHE A 222 -22.01 -3.20 7.83
CA PHE A 222 -20.78 -2.87 7.13
C PHE A 222 -20.35 -4.09 6.33
N LEU A 223 -20.31 -3.98 5.00
CA LEU A 223 -19.86 -5.04 4.10
C LEU A 223 -18.64 -4.55 3.32
N TYR A 224 -17.53 -5.30 3.43
CA TYR A 224 -16.31 -5.07 2.67
C TYR A 224 -16.17 -6.14 1.58
N VAL A 225 -16.27 -5.73 0.32
CA VAL A 225 -16.12 -6.60 -0.86
C VAL A 225 -14.79 -6.29 -1.54
N ALA A 226 -13.81 -7.15 -1.36
CA ALA A 226 -12.43 -6.94 -1.77
C ALA A 226 -12.05 -7.90 -2.91
N TYR A 227 -12.36 -7.51 -4.15
CA TYR A 227 -12.01 -8.31 -5.32
C TYR A 227 -10.49 -8.50 -5.47
N THR A 228 -10.10 -9.57 -6.16
CA THR A 228 -8.76 -9.75 -6.72
C THR A 228 -8.65 -9.25 -8.15
N ALA A 229 -9.79 -9.08 -8.85
CA ALA A 229 -9.81 -8.54 -10.19
C ALA A 229 -9.28 -7.09 -10.20
N ALA A 230 -8.36 -6.70 -11.08
CA ALA A 230 -7.80 -7.44 -12.22
C ALA A 230 -6.32 -7.84 -12.04
N HIS A 231 -5.89 -8.10 -10.79
CA HIS A 231 -4.55 -8.58 -10.46
C HIS A 231 -4.20 -9.85 -11.24
N TRP A 232 -2.92 -10.03 -11.58
CA TRP A 232 -2.46 -11.26 -12.23
C TRP A 232 -2.73 -12.51 -11.37
N PRO A 233 -2.90 -13.68 -11.99
CA PRO A 233 -2.75 -13.98 -13.41
C PRO A 233 -3.93 -13.50 -14.27
N MET A 234 -3.67 -13.21 -15.55
CA MET A 234 -4.67 -12.90 -16.56
C MET A 234 -5.53 -14.14 -16.83
N GLN A 235 -6.58 -14.28 -16.04
CA GLN A 235 -7.53 -15.39 -16.08
C GLN A 235 -8.98 -14.88 -16.07
N ALA A 236 -9.77 -15.29 -17.06
CA ALA A 236 -11.19 -14.98 -17.14
C ALA A 236 -11.93 -16.04 -17.98
N PRO A 237 -13.25 -16.23 -17.78
CA PRO A 237 -14.04 -17.09 -18.65
C PRO A 237 -13.98 -16.65 -20.12
N GLU A 238 -13.82 -17.60 -21.04
CA GLU A 238 -13.65 -17.33 -22.48
C GLU A 238 -14.81 -16.53 -23.07
N LYS A 239 -16.03 -16.75 -22.59
CA LYS A 239 -17.21 -15.97 -23.00
C LYS A 239 -17.08 -14.48 -22.67
N ALA A 240 -16.46 -14.13 -21.54
CA ALA A 240 -16.25 -12.73 -21.15
C ALA A 240 -15.14 -12.10 -21.98
N ILE A 241 -14.06 -12.84 -22.20
CA ILE A 241 -12.95 -12.49 -23.09
C ILE A 241 -13.42 -12.14 -24.50
N ALA A 242 -14.28 -12.99 -25.09
CA ALA A 242 -14.64 -12.89 -26.50
C ALA A 242 -15.29 -11.55 -26.86
N LYS A 243 -15.88 -10.84 -25.89
CA LYS A 243 -16.42 -9.48 -26.05
C LYS A 243 -15.37 -8.44 -26.45
N TYR A 244 -14.11 -8.68 -26.09
CA TYR A 244 -13.02 -7.72 -26.25
C TYR A 244 -12.09 -8.03 -27.42
N LYS A 245 -12.38 -9.08 -28.21
CA LYS A 245 -11.54 -9.49 -29.34
C LYS A 245 -11.24 -8.33 -30.29
N GLY A 246 -9.96 -8.01 -30.46
CA GLY A 246 -9.46 -6.96 -31.35
C GLY A 246 -9.62 -5.53 -30.79
N ARG A 247 -10.17 -5.37 -29.58
CA ARG A 247 -10.44 -4.04 -28.98
C ARG A 247 -9.16 -3.26 -28.71
N PHE A 248 -8.04 -3.96 -28.55
CA PHE A 248 -6.75 -3.45 -28.09
C PHE A 248 -5.63 -3.55 -29.14
N ASP A 249 -5.95 -3.90 -30.39
CA ASP A 249 -4.96 -4.12 -31.46
C ASP A 249 -4.21 -2.84 -31.87
N ALA A 250 -4.80 -1.68 -31.58
CA ALA A 250 -4.20 -0.37 -31.84
C ALA A 250 -2.97 -0.10 -30.95
N GLY A 251 -2.80 -0.81 -29.83
CA GLY A 251 -1.63 -0.68 -28.98
C GLY A 251 -1.68 0.46 -27.96
N TYR A 252 -0.50 0.75 -27.39
CA TYR A 252 -0.40 1.54 -26.16
C TYR A 252 -0.69 3.03 -26.38
N THR A 253 -0.02 3.69 -27.33
CA THR A 253 -0.12 5.15 -27.53
C THR A 253 -1.54 5.57 -27.89
N GLU A 254 -2.14 4.88 -28.85
CA GLU A 254 -3.49 5.10 -29.35
C GLU A 254 -4.52 4.91 -28.23
N GLY A 255 -4.33 3.88 -27.39
CA GLY A 255 -5.14 3.64 -26.20
C GLY A 255 -5.06 4.80 -25.20
N ARG A 256 -3.85 5.29 -24.92
CA ARG A 256 -3.61 6.42 -24.00
C ARG A 256 -4.22 7.71 -24.53
N GLU A 257 -4.02 8.04 -25.79
CA GLU A 257 -4.61 9.23 -26.41
C GLU A 257 -6.13 9.17 -26.41
N ALA A 258 -6.72 8.01 -26.73
CA ALA A 258 -8.16 7.84 -26.72
C ALA A 258 -8.76 8.02 -25.32
N ARG A 259 -8.08 7.51 -24.27
CA ARG A 259 -8.48 7.73 -22.88
C ARG A 259 -8.35 9.20 -22.49
N LEU A 260 -7.22 9.83 -22.77
CA LEU A 260 -7.00 11.25 -22.47
C LEU A 260 -8.09 12.13 -23.12
N ARG A 261 -8.45 11.88 -24.38
CA ARG A 261 -9.55 12.60 -25.05
C ARG A 261 -10.87 12.48 -24.29
N ARG A 262 -11.30 11.26 -23.94
CA ARG A 262 -12.55 11.03 -23.18
C ARG A 262 -12.50 11.67 -21.77
N MET A 263 -11.35 11.64 -21.12
CA MET A 263 -11.16 12.28 -19.81
C MET A 263 -11.28 13.81 -19.89
N LYS A 264 -10.78 14.43 -20.97
CA LYS A 264 -10.95 15.86 -21.24
C LYS A 264 -12.40 16.20 -21.59
N GLU A 265 -13.02 15.43 -22.49
CA GLU A 265 -14.42 15.62 -22.93
C GLU A 265 -15.41 15.53 -21.76
N SER A 266 -15.17 14.62 -20.81
CA SER A 266 -16.00 14.47 -19.62
C SER A 266 -15.74 15.52 -18.53
N GLY A 267 -14.65 16.30 -18.61
CA GLY A 267 -14.24 17.27 -17.59
C GLY A 267 -13.57 16.65 -16.35
N LEU A 268 -13.20 15.37 -16.41
CA LEU A 268 -12.49 14.65 -15.34
C LEU A 268 -11.11 15.28 -15.08
N ILE A 269 -10.41 15.66 -16.15
CA ILE A 269 -9.11 16.35 -16.13
C ILE A 269 -9.21 17.67 -16.91
N ALA A 270 -8.21 18.54 -16.75
CA ALA A 270 -8.17 19.82 -17.45
C ALA A 270 -7.96 19.64 -18.96
N ALA A 271 -8.54 20.54 -19.76
CA ALA A 271 -8.52 20.44 -21.22
C ALA A 271 -7.09 20.52 -21.81
N ASP A 272 -6.18 21.20 -21.12
CA ASP A 272 -4.77 21.38 -21.45
C ASP A 272 -3.85 20.30 -20.88
N THR A 273 -4.38 19.33 -20.11
CA THR A 273 -3.56 18.23 -19.54
C THR A 273 -2.79 17.50 -20.64
N ALA A 274 -1.47 17.43 -20.50
CA ALA A 274 -0.59 16.70 -21.42
C ALA A 274 -0.57 15.20 -21.10
N LEU A 275 -0.12 14.39 -22.06
CA LEU A 275 0.16 12.98 -21.80
C LEU A 275 1.58 12.84 -21.27
N THR A 276 1.79 11.99 -20.24
CA THR A 276 3.14 11.61 -19.80
C THR A 276 3.85 10.77 -20.88
N PRO A 277 5.20 10.73 -20.91
CA PRO A 277 5.92 9.84 -21.82
C PRO A 277 5.45 8.38 -21.72
N GLY A 278 5.40 7.67 -22.85
CA GLY A 278 5.05 6.26 -22.89
C GLY A 278 6.13 5.39 -22.23
N SER A 279 5.72 4.31 -21.56
CA SER A 279 6.69 3.38 -20.93
C SER A 279 7.31 2.38 -21.91
N ASP A 280 6.59 2.02 -22.96
CA ASP A 280 6.92 0.99 -23.94
C ASP A 280 6.38 1.40 -25.32
N ASP A 281 7.04 0.97 -26.40
CA ASP A 281 6.57 1.17 -27.78
C ASP A 281 5.85 -0.09 -28.28
N TRP A 282 4.64 0.08 -28.82
CA TRP A 282 3.87 -1.02 -29.41
C TRP A 282 4.58 -1.66 -30.62
N ASN A 283 5.41 -0.91 -31.34
CA ASN A 283 6.16 -1.42 -32.48
C ASN A 283 7.26 -2.42 -32.09
N ASP A 284 7.74 -2.36 -30.84
CA ASP A 284 8.74 -3.30 -30.32
C ASP A 284 8.13 -4.62 -29.83
N VAL A 285 6.80 -4.71 -29.77
CA VAL A 285 6.09 -5.92 -29.35
C VAL A 285 6.19 -6.99 -30.45
N LYS A 286 6.88 -8.10 -30.12
CA LYS A 286 7.09 -9.23 -31.06
C LYS A 286 5.82 -9.99 -31.39
N ASP A 287 5.01 -10.28 -30.37
CA ASP A 287 3.72 -10.96 -30.52
C ASP A 287 2.59 -10.04 -30.08
N LYS A 288 2.15 -9.20 -31.03
CA LYS A 288 1.08 -8.21 -30.79
C LYS A 288 -0.26 -8.88 -30.45
N ALA A 289 -0.53 -10.07 -30.99
CA ALA A 289 -1.77 -10.78 -30.71
C ALA A 289 -1.79 -11.30 -29.28
N TRP A 290 -0.70 -11.89 -28.79
CA TRP A 290 -0.55 -12.31 -27.40
C TRP A 290 -0.59 -11.12 -26.43
N GLU A 291 0.05 -10.00 -26.81
CA GLU A 291 0.06 -8.80 -25.99
C GLU A 291 -1.33 -8.15 -25.89
N ALA A 292 -2.07 -8.06 -27.01
CA ALA A 292 -3.45 -7.59 -27.02
C ALA A 292 -4.35 -8.52 -26.21
N ARG A 293 -4.18 -9.84 -26.36
CA ARG A 293 -4.89 -10.87 -25.59
C ARG A 293 -4.74 -10.67 -24.08
N CYS A 294 -3.57 -10.29 -23.59
CA CYS A 294 -3.38 -9.97 -22.17
C CYS A 294 -4.34 -8.86 -21.70
N LYS A 295 -4.51 -7.80 -22.50
CA LYS A 295 -5.44 -6.70 -22.18
C LYS A 295 -6.90 -7.07 -22.37
N GLU A 296 -7.22 -7.96 -23.31
CA GLU A 296 -8.58 -8.51 -23.48
C GLU A 296 -9.02 -9.31 -22.25
N VAL A 297 -8.14 -10.17 -21.71
CA VAL A 297 -8.42 -10.89 -20.46
C VAL A 297 -8.58 -9.90 -19.31
N TYR A 298 -7.68 -8.95 -19.16
CA TYR A 298 -7.76 -7.90 -18.15
C TYR A 298 -9.11 -7.16 -18.19
N ALA A 299 -9.56 -6.76 -19.39
CA ALA A 299 -10.85 -6.10 -19.58
C ALA A 299 -12.02 -7.02 -19.21
N ALA A 300 -11.97 -8.30 -19.57
CA ALA A 300 -12.97 -9.28 -19.20
C ALA A 300 -13.04 -9.50 -17.67
N MET A 301 -11.92 -9.43 -16.95
CA MET A 301 -11.89 -9.52 -15.49
C MET A 301 -12.63 -8.33 -14.84
N ILE A 302 -12.41 -7.12 -15.36
CA ILE A 302 -13.09 -5.90 -14.88
C ILE A 302 -14.59 -5.91 -15.24
N ASP A 303 -14.96 -6.29 -16.46
CA ASP A 303 -16.36 -6.48 -16.89
C ASP A 303 -17.09 -7.48 -15.98
N THR A 304 -16.45 -8.62 -15.70
CA THR A 304 -17.04 -9.65 -14.82
C THR A 304 -17.19 -9.15 -13.39
N MET A 305 -16.23 -8.37 -12.88
CA MET A 305 -16.33 -7.70 -11.59
C MET A 305 -17.51 -6.71 -11.57
N ASP A 306 -17.64 -5.86 -12.59
CA ASP A 306 -18.74 -4.90 -12.71
C ASP A 306 -20.12 -5.60 -12.74
N ALA A 307 -20.24 -6.70 -13.49
CA ALA A 307 -21.45 -7.53 -13.49
C ALA A 307 -21.76 -8.10 -12.10
N GLY A 308 -20.74 -8.54 -11.36
CA GLY A 308 -20.86 -8.97 -9.96
C GLY A 308 -21.33 -7.86 -9.02
N ILE A 309 -20.78 -6.65 -9.16
CA ILE A 309 -21.23 -5.45 -8.45
C ILE A 309 -22.69 -5.15 -8.79
N GLY A 310 -23.11 -5.31 -10.05
CA GLY A 310 -24.50 -5.22 -10.48
C GLY A 310 -25.44 -6.18 -9.73
N ARG A 311 -25.01 -7.41 -9.45
CA ARG A 311 -25.77 -8.38 -8.64
C ARG A 311 -25.91 -7.93 -7.18
N ILE A 312 -24.84 -7.41 -6.58
CA ILE A 312 -24.86 -6.88 -5.20
C ILE A 312 -25.81 -5.69 -5.10
N VAL A 313 -25.70 -4.72 -6.01
CA VAL A 313 -26.60 -3.56 -6.07
C VAL A 313 -28.04 -4.00 -6.34
N GLY A 314 -28.25 -4.99 -7.21
CA GLY A 314 -29.54 -5.60 -7.48
C GLY A 314 -30.17 -6.20 -6.22
N GLN A 315 -29.40 -6.88 -5.38
CA GLN A 315 -29.87 -7.40 -4.09
C GLN A 315 -30.26 -6.27 -3.13
N LEU A 316 -29.49 -5.18 -3.06
CA LEU A 316 -29.86 -4.01 -2.25
C LEU A 316 -31.15 -3.33 -2.73
N LYS A 317 -31.39 -3.31 -4.05
CA LYS A 317 -32.67 -2.84 -4.61
C LYS A 317 -33.82 -3.75 -4.23
N ALA A 318 -33.63 -5.06 -4.39
CA ALA A 318 -34.65 -6.07 -4.09
C ALA A 318 -35.07 -6.07 -2.61
N SER A 319 -34.14 -5.77 -1.70
CA SER A 319 -34.42 -5.65 -0.26
C SER A 319 -34.83 -4.26 0.20
N GLY A 320 -34.95 -3.28 -0.70
CA GLY A 320 -35.27 -1.89 -0.36
C GLY A 320 -34.19 -1.16 0.45
N GLN A 321 -32.95 -1.68 0.46
CA GLN A 321 -31.84 -1.16 1.27
C GLN A 321 -30.97 -0.15 0.52
N LEU A 322 -31.07 -0.07 -0.82
CA LEU A 322 -30.16 0.73 -1.65
C LEU A 322 -30.12 2.20 -1.22
N ASP A 323 -31.27 2.84 -1.02
CA ASP A 323 -31.34 4.28 -0.77
C ASP A 323 -30.64 4.67 0.54
N LYS A 324 -30.70 3.80 1.55
CA LYS A 324 -30.03 3.98 2.84
C LYS A 324 -28.62 3.37 2.90
N THR A 325 -28.07 2.88 1.79
CA THR A 325 -26.71 2.33 1.76
C THR A 325 -25.74 3.31 1.11
N LEU A 326 -24.69 3.68 1.83
CA LEU A 326 -23.51 4.31 1.23
C LEU A 326 -22.67 3.24 0.55
N ILE A 327 -22.56 3.33 -0.77
CA ILE A 327 -21.68 2.49 -1.58
C ILE A 327 -20.44 3.31 -1.94
N LEU A 328 -19.27 2.79 -1.59
CA LEU A 328 -17.97 3.33 -1.97
C LEU A 328 -17.26 2.30 -2.86
N PHE A 329 -16.95 2.64 -4.10
CA PHE A 329 -16.07 1.84 -4.96
C PHE A 329 -14.72 2.53 -5.12
N LEU A 330 -13.63 1.76 -5.00
CA LEU A 330 -12.26 2.22 -5.24
C LEU A 330 -11.34 1.09 -5.73
N GLN A 331 -10.11 1.43 -6.14
CA GLN A 331 -9.02 0.47 -6.38
C GLN A 331 -7.89 0.61 -5.34
N ASP A 332 -7.13 -0.46 -5.11
CA ASP A 332 -6.10 -0.49 -4.06
C ASP A 332 -4.75 0.13 -4.42
N ASN A 333 -4.39 0.18 -5.70
CA ASN A 333 -3.21 0.89 -6.20
C ASN A 333 -3.39 1.21 -7.68
N GLY A 334 -2.43 1.90 -8.28
CA GLY A 334 -2.36 2.06 -9.74
C GLY A 334 -2.27 0.72 -10.47
N GLY A 335 -2.42 0.76 -11.80
CA GLY A 335 -2.24 -0.41 -12.66
C GLY A 335 -0.90 -1.10 -12.42
N CYS A 336 -0.86 -2.43 -12.47
CA CYS A 336 0.34 -3.22 -12.16
C CYS A 336 1.31 -3.35 -13.34
N ALA A 337 2.57 -2.93 -13.22
CA ALA A 337 3.56 -3.14 -14.29
C ALA A 337 4.46 -4.36 -14.06
N GLU A 338 4.13 -5.21 -13.10
CA GLU A 338 4.93 -6.38 -12.77
C GLU A 338 4.93 -7.37 -13.95
N ASN A 339 6.09 -7.97 -14.22
CA ASN A 339 6.28 -8.88 -15.36
C ASN A 339 6.05 -10.36 -14.99
N THR A 340 5.26 -10.62 -13.95
CA THR A 340 5.00 -11.97 -13.44
C THR A 340 4.54 -12.90 -14.55
N GLY A 341 5.27 -13.99 -14.76
CA GLY A 341 4.92 -15.03 -15.72
C GLY A 341 4.92 -14.60 -17.19
N ARG A 342 5.59 -13.50 -17.55
CA ARG A 342 5.77 -13.09 -18.95
C ARG A 342 6.93 -13.79 -19.67
N SER A 343 7.75 -14.54 -18.93
CA SER A 343 8.76 -15.45 -19.47
C SER A 343 8.30 -16.89 -19.37
N ALA A 344 8.67 -17.73 -20.34
CA ALA A 344 8.34 -19.15 -20.33
C ALA A 344 9.00 -19.88 -19.15
N ASN A 345 8.25 -20.75 -18.47
CA ASN A 345 8.73 -21.60 -17.37
C ASN A 345 9.14 -23.00 -17.84
N GLY A 346 9.30 -23.20 -19.16
CA GLY A 346 9.61 -24.49 -19.78
C GLY A 346 8.42 -25.45 -19.82
N ASN A 347 8.69 -26.69 -20.23
CA ASN A 347 7.70 -27.75 -20.26
C ASN A 347 7.56 -28.37 -18.88
N GLY A 348 6.35 -28.33 -18.33
CA GLY A 348 6.02 -29.02 -17.10
C GLY A 348 5.96 -30.55 -17.25
N PRO A 349 5.77 -31.27 -16.14
CA PRO A 349 5.54 -32.72 -16.19
C PRO A 349 4.29 -33.04 -17.00
N ALA A 350 4.36 -34.07 -17.85
CA ALA A 350 3.23 -34.49 -18.69
C ALA A 350 2.09 -35.16 -17.89
N ASP A 351 2.43 -35.82 -16.77
CA ASP A 351 1.51 -36.70 -16.03
C ASP A 351 1.26 -36.20 -14.60
N LEU A 352 0.76 -34.96 -14.47
CA LEU A 352 0.35 -34.42 -13.17
C LEU A 352 -0.98 -35.05 -12.72
N LYS A 353 -1.00 -35.58 -11.50
CA LYS A 353 -2.22 -36.16 -10.91
C LYS A 353 -3.18 -35.04 -10.52
N PRO A 354 -4.48 -35.12 -10.89
CA PRO A 354 -5.49 -34.18 -10.42
C PRO A 354 -5.52 -34.09 -8.90
N LEU A 355 -5.80 -32.89 -8.40
CA LEU A 355 -5.97 -32.64 -6.98
C LEU A 355 -7.34 -33.18 -6.51
N GLY A 356 -7.32 -33.96 -5.44
CA GLY A 356 -8.54 -34.44 -4.77
C GLY A 356 -9.35 -33.29 -4.14
N PRO A 357 -10.63 -33.51 -3.77
CA PRO A 357 -11.50 -32.46 -3.23
C PRO A 357 -10.95 -31.73 -2.00
N ASP A 358 -10.22 -32.44 -1.14
CA ASP A 358 -9.63 -31.89 0.09
C ASP A 358 -8.16 -31.50 -0.07
N GLN A 359 -7.60 -31.58 -1.27
CA GLN A 359 -6.21 -31.22 -1.53
C GLN A 359 -6.08 -29.73 -1.86
N PHE A 360 -5.36 -29.00 -1.01
CA PHE A 360 -5.13 -27.58 -1.18
C PHE A 360 -4.00 -27.27 -2.17
N GLN A 361 -4.11 -26.12 -2.84
CA GLN A 361 -2.98 -25.51 -3.53
C GLN A 361 -1.88 -25.13 -2.53
N THR A 362 -0.66 -25.60 -2.77
CA THR A 362 0.48 -25.40 -1.86
C THR A 362 1.29 -24.14 -2.17
N LYS A 363 1.06 -23.52 -3.34
CA LYS A 363 1.73 -22.29 -3.76
C LYS A 363 0.71 -21.29 -4.26
N THR A 364 0.90 -20.05 -3.84
CA THR A 364 0.07 -18.91 -4.25
C THR A 364 0.47 -18.39 -5.65
N SER A 365 1.77 -18.41 -5.99
CA SER A 365 2.29 -17.82 -7.23
C SER A 365 3.59 -18.48 -7.71
N PRO A 366 3.57 -19.23 -8.84
CA PRO A 366 2.39 -19.91 -9.40
C PRO A 366 2.06 -21.21 -8.64
N PRO A 367 0.81 -21.69 -8.68
CA PRO A 367 0.39 -22.98 -8.09
C PRO A 367 0.97 -24.21 -8.81
N MET A 368 1.70 -24.03 -9.91
CA MET A 368 2.39 -25.05 -10.72
C MET A 368 1.48 -26.11 -11.40
N GLN A 369 0.25 -26.33 -10.93
CA GLN A 369 -0.75 -27.14 -11.61
C GLN A 369 -2.18 -26.63 -11.35
N THR A 370 -3.08 -26.88 -12.30
CA THR A 370 -4.51 -26.73 -12.11
C THR A 370 -5.08 -27.89 -11.30
N ARG A 371 -6.29 -27.73 -10.76
CA ARG A 371 -6.96 -28.79 -9.98
C ARG A 371 -7.20 -30.07 -10.80
N ASP A 372 -7.45 -29.94 -12.09
CA ASP A 372 -7.63 -31.04 -13.04
C ASP A 372 -6.31 -31.64 -13.55
N GLY A 373 -5.15 -31.24 -13.01
CA GLY A 373 -3.86 -31.89 -13.30
C GLY A 373 -3.17 -31.39 -14.57
N ARG A 374 -3.41 -30.15 -15.01
CA ARG A 374 -2.65 -29.52 -16.11
C ARG A 374 -1.54 -28.63 -15.58
N TRP A 375 -0.39 -28.63 -16.25
CA TRP A 375 0.71 -27.74 -15.92
C TRP A 375 0.32 -26.28 -16.14
N VAL A 376 0.60 -25.43 -15.15
CA VAL A 376 0.37 -23.98 -15.27
C VAL A 376 1.53 -23.34 -16.03
N LYS A 377 1.23 -22.85 -17.23
CA LYS A 377 2.18 -22.28 -18.19
C LYS A 377 2.34 -20.77 -18.00
N THR A 378 3.53 -20.29 -18.33
CA THR A 378 3.87 -18.86 -18.40
C THR A 378 4.50 -18.52 -19.74
N GLY A 379 4.62 -17.23 -20.05
CA GLY A 379 5.29 -16.75 -21.26
C GLY A 379 4.40 -16.66 -22.51
N PRO A 380 4.98 -16.17 -23.62
CA PRO A 380 4.25 -15.87 -24.86
C PRO A 380 3.67 -17.10 -25.56
N GLU A 381 4.21 -18.29 -25.29
CA GLU A 381 3.71 -19.56 -25.84
C GLU A 381 2.37 -20.01 -25.21
N ALA A 382 1.98 -19.40 -24.08
CA ALA A 382 0.74 -19.68 -23.40
C ALA A 382 -0.27 -18.55 -23.64
N LEU A 383 -1.39 -18.87 -24.31
CA LEU A 383 -2.46 -17.91 -24.57
C LEU A 383 -3.17 -17.54 -23.24
N PRO A 384 -3.11 -16.27 -22.78
CA PRO A 384 -3.73 -15.86 -21.52
C PRO A 384 -5.24 -16.10 -21.47
N GLY A 385 -5.79 -16.35 -20.28
CA GLY A 385 -7.24 -16.49 -20.04
C GLY A 385 -7.61 -17.79 -19.30
N PRO A 386 -7.21 -18.97 -19.80
CA PRO A 386 -7.52 -20.26 -19.17
C PRO A 386 -6.82 -20.46 -17.81
N ALA A 387 -7.38 -21.39 -17.02
CA ALA A 387 -6.90 -21.74 -15.67
C ALA A 387 -5.45 -22.22 -15.59
N ASP A 388 -4.91 -22.79 -16.68
CA ASP A 388 -3.54 -23.30 -16.81
C ASP A 388 -2.55 -22.24 -17.33
N THR A 389 -2.89 -20.95 -17.20
CA THR A 389 -1.97 -19.85 -17.51
C THR A 389 -1.71 -18.95 -16.30
N TYR A 390 -0.49 -18.41 -16.19
CA TYR A 390 -0.12 -17.50 -15.11
C TYR A 390 0.71 -16.34 -15.63
N ILE A 391 0.03 -15.30 -16.14
CA ILE A 391 0.66 -14.21 -16.91
C ILE A 391 0.17 -12.87 -16.38
N ALA A 392 1.05 -11.88 -16.27
CA ALA A 392 0.67 -10.49 -16.08
C ALA A 392 0.56 -9.75 -17.42
N TYR A 393 -0.36 -8.80 -17.53
CA TYR A 393 -0.53 -7.93 -18.69
C TYR A 393 0.63 -6.96 -19.00
N GLY A 394 1.55 -6.72 -18.06
CA GLY A 394 2.82 -6.03 -18.33
C GLY A 394 2.78 -4.49 -18.31
N ARG A 395 3.98 -3.91 -18.42
CA ARG A 395 4.25 -2.48 -18.20
C ARG A 395 3.53 -1.55 -19.18
N GLY A 396 3.55 -1.86 -20.48
CA GLY A 396 2.92 -1.01 -21.50
C GLY A 396 1.42 -0.84 -21.23
N TRP A 397 0.72 -1.94 -20.95
CA TRP A 397 -0.69 -1.90 -20.58
C TRP A 397 -0.95 -1.23 -19.23
N ALA A 398 -0.05 -1.34 -18.25
CA ALA A 398 -0.14 -0.59 -17.00
C ALA A 398 -0.09 0.94 -17.22
N ASN A 399 0.76 1.41 -18.13
CA ASN A 399 0.84 2.81 -18.53
C ASN A 399 -0.41 3.29 -19.28
N VAL A 400 -1.05 2.43 -20.08
CA VAL A 400 -2.39 2.71 -20.65
C VAL A 400 -3.43 2.84 -19.53
N SER A 401 -3.45 1.87 -18.61
CA SER A 401 -4.33 1.79 -17.45
C SER A 401 -4.31 3.04 -16.56
N ASN A 402 -3.14 3.65 -16.37
CA ASN A 402 -2.96 4.83 -15.53
C ASN A 402 -3.00 6.17 -16.26
N THR A 403 -3.41 6.20 -17.53
CA THR A 403 -3.55 7.46 -18.29
C THR A 403 -4.28 8.53 -17.46
N PRO A 404 -3.76 9.78 -17.40
CA PRO A 404 -2.55 10.30 -18.05
C PRO A 404 -1.28 10.24 -17.18
N PHE A 405 -1.36 9.65 -15.99
CA PHE A 405 -0.37 9.83 -14.94
C PHE A 405 0.94 9.08 -15.14
N ARG A 406 1.98 9.59 -14.46
CA ARG A 406 3.34 9.05 -14.45
C ARG A 406 3.41 7.85 -13.51
N GLU A 407 4.17 6.83 -13.92
CA GLU A 407 4.35 5.56 -13.21
C GLU A 407 3.04 4.77 -12.97
N TYR A 408 3.11 3.82 -12.04
CA TYR A 408 2.11 2.79 -11.78
C TYR A 408 2.29 2.23 -10.35
N LYS A 409 1.59 1.13 -10.01
CA LYS A 409 1.79 0.38 -8.75
C LYS A 409 3.27 0.29 -8.39
N HIS A 410 3.60 0.46 -7.10
CA HIS A 410 4.93 0.61 -6.46
C HIS A 410 5.36 2.07 -6.22
N TRP A 411 5.09 3.00 -7.13
CA TRP A 411 5.58 4.39 -7.00
C TRP A 411 4.58 5.31 -6.30
N THR A 412 5.07 6.33 -5.58
CA THR A 412 4.26 7.37 -4.93
C THR A 412 3.85 8.53 -5.87
N HIS A 413 4.14 8.38 -7.16
CA HIS A 413 3.69 9.27 -8.24
C HIS A 413 2.20 9.08 -8.51
N GLU A 414 1.54 10.03 -9.17
CA GLU A 414 0.08 10.03 -9.36
C GLU A 414 -0.41 8.72 -10.00
N GLY A 415 0.37 8.08 -10.88
CA GLY A 415 -0.02 6.81 -11.51
C GLY A 415 0.00 5.62 -10.57
N GLY A 416 0.76 5.66 -9.47
CA GLY A 416 0.75 4.62 -8.45
C GLY A 416 -0.25 4.86 -7.32
N ILE A 417 -0.49 6.13 -6.93
CA ILE A 417 -1.33 6.47 -5.78
C ILE A 417 -2.73 6.98 -6.12
N SER A 418 -3.02 7.39 -7.36
CA SER A 418 -4.37 7.82 -7.72
C SER A 418 -5.30 6.63 -7.86
N THR A 419 -6.48 6.73 -7.25
CA THR A 419 -7.53 5.71 -7.32
C THR A 419 -8.87 6.39 -7.60
N PRO A 420 -9.70 5.86 -8.52
CA PRO A 420 -11.09 6.26 -8.62
C PRO A 420 -11.77 6.08 -7.26
N LEU A 421 -12.62 7.04 -6.87
CA LEU A 421 -13.58 6.82 -5.79
C LEU A 421 -14.96 7.24 -6.27
N ILE A 422 -15.89 6.28 -6.28
CA ILE A 422 -17.31 6.52 -6.56
C ILE A 422 -18.05 6.41 -5.25
N ALA A 423 -18.77 7.45 -4.86
CA ALA A 423 -19.66 7.47 -3.70
C ALA A 423 -21.12 7.57 -4.17
N HIS A 424 -21.94 6.57 -3.84
CA HIS A 424 -23.36 6.53 -4.17
C HIS A 424 -24.17 6.29 -2.90
N TRP A 425 -25.05 7.23 -2.56
CA TRP A 425 -25.91 7.14 -1.38
C TRP A 425 -27.15 8.04 -1.57
N PRO A 426 -28.25 7.51 -2.12
CA PRO A 426 -29.41 8.32 -2.51
C PRO A 426 -30.02 9.15 -1.37
N SER A 427 -30.05 8.60 -0.14
CA SER A 427 -30.60 9.33 1.02
C SER A 427 -29.63 10.34 1.65
N GLY A 428 -28.33 10.28 1.35
CA GLY A 428 -27.34 11.16 1.98
C GLY A 428 -26.57 12.08 1.02
N ILE A 429 -26.65 11.83 -0.29
CA ILE A 429 -26.11 12.69 -1.34
C ILE A 429 -27.26 13.45 -1.97
N ARG A 430 -27.19 14.78 -1.96
CA ARG A 430 -28.21 15.63 -2.56
C ARG A 430 -28.26 15.38 -4.07
N ARG A 431 -29.48 15.34 -4.63
CA ARG A 431 -29.72 14.96 -6.03
C ARG A 431 -28.95 15.83 -7.02
N GLU A 432 -28.72 17.10 -6.72
CA GLU A 432 -27.94 18.01 -7.56
C GLU A 432 -26.46 17.61 -7.70
N ARG A 433 -25.93 16.78 -6.79
CA ARG A 433 -24.57 16.24 -6.88
C ARG A 433 -24.47 15.01 -7.77
N ALA A 434 -25.58 14.39 -8.19
CA ALA A 434 -25.56 13.20 -9.03
C ALA A 434 -24.73 13.44 -10.31
N GLY A 435 -23.75 12.58 -10.56
CA GLY A 435 -22.84 12.64 -11.70
C GLY A 435 -21.73 13.69 -11.57
N GLN A 436 -21.70 14.49 -10.50
CA GLN A 436 -20.69 15.53 -10.33
C GLN A 436 -19.33 14.98 -9.90
N PHE A 437 -18.30 15.81 -10.13
CA PHE A 437 -16.96 15.57 -9.63
C PHE A 437 -16.73 16.24 -8.28
N GLU A 438 -16.10 15.50 -7.37
CA GLU A 438 -15.49 16.03 -6.16
C GLU A 438 -13.99 16.23 -6.42
N ARG A 439 -13.51 17.44 -6.13
CA ARG A 439 -12.14 17.87 -6.46
C ARG A 439 -11.24 17.97 -5.24
N GLN A 440 -11.80 17.96 -4.02
CA GLN A 440 -11.02 17.93 -2.79
C GLN A 440 -10.24 16.61 -2.67
N PRO A 441 -8.99 16.65 -2.16
CA PRO A 441 -8.19 15.45 -1.98
C PRO A 441 -8.70 14.61 -0.80
N GLY A 442 -8.99 13.34 -1.06
CA GLY A 442 -9.27 12.32 -0.03
C GLY A 442 -8.22 11.20 -0.04
N HIS A 443 -8.10 10.47 1.06
CA HIS A 443 -7.17 9.35 1.22
C HIS A 443 -7.84 8.18 1.95
N LEU A 444 -7.31 6.96 1.82
CA LEU A 444 -7.84 5.75 2.48
C LEU A 444 -8.07 5.90 3.99
N ILE A 445 -7.22 6.68 4.67
CA ILE A 445 -7.36 6.96 6.11
C ILE A 445 -8.70 7.61 6.46
N ASP A 446 -9.32 8.30 5.51
CA ASP A 446 -10.60 9.00 5.68
C ASP A 446 -11.79 8.05 5.67
N ILE A 447 -11.65 6.83 5.14
CA ILE A 447 -12.74 5.85 5.06
C ILE A 447 -13.16 5.41 6.46
N MET A 448 -12.20 5.06 7.33
CA MET A 448 -12.47 4.81 8.75
C MET A 448 -13.18 6.01 9.40
N ALA A 449 -12.70 7.23 9.12
CA ALA A 449 -13.26 8.41 9.74
C ALA A 449 -14.72 8.67 9.32
N THR A 450 -15.02 8.42 8.05
CA THR A 450 -16.35 8.49 7.46
C THR A 450 -17.28 7.42 8.04
N CYS A 451 -16.80 6.18 8.16
CA CYS A 451 -17.56 5.08 8.75
C CYS A 451 -17.97 5.37 10.19
N VAL A 452 -17.04 5.85 11.02
CA VAL A 452 -17.29 6.20 12.43
C VAL A 452 -18.31 7.33 12.56
N ASP A 453 -18.19 8.39 11.75
CA ASP A 453 -19.14 9.52 11.71
C ASP A 453 -20.56 9.04 11.36
N LEU A 454 -20.72 8.30 10.26
CA LEU A 454 -22.02 7.81 9.80
C LEU A 454 -22.66 6.80 10.76
N ALA A 455 -21.84 5.95 11.38
CA ALA A 455 -22.29 5.00 12.38
C ALA A 455 -22.63 5.64 13.72
N LYS A 456 -22.23 6.90 13.94
CA LYS A 456 -22.23 7.55 15.25
C LYS A 456 -21.51 6.68 16.30
N ALA A 457 -20.41 6.06 15.88
CA ALA A 457 -19.63 5.16 16.71
C ALA A 457 -18.62 5.95 17.56
N ASP A 458 -18.39 5.51 18.78
CA ASP A 458 -17.27 5.98 19.57
C ASP A 458 -15.98 5.29 19.08
N TYR A 459 -15.02 6.07 18.61
CA TYR A 459 -13.73 5.51 18.23
C TYR A 459 -12.96 5.11 19.51
N PRO A 460 -12.55 3.83 19.66
CA PRO A 460 -11.91 3.37 20.88
C PRO A 460 -10.58 4.09 21.13
N THR A 461 -10.23 4.27 22.41
CA THR A 461 -8.90 4.78 22.82
C THR A 461 -7.95 3.65 23.23
N GLU A 462 -8.52 2.47 23.54
CA GLU A 462 -7.80 1.29 23.99
C GLU A 462 -8.41 0.02 23.38
N ARG A 463 -7.57 -1.01 23.23
CA ARG A 463 -7.95 -2.37 22.79
C ARG A 463 -7.17 -3.36 23.63
N ASN A 464 -7.86 -4.30 24.28
CA ASN A 464 -7.25 -5.32 25.15
C ASN A 464 -6.28 -4.74 26.21
N GLY A 465 -6.64 -3.59 26.80
CA GLY A 465 -5.82 -2.90 27.81
C GLY A 465 -4.58 -2.18 27.25
N GLN A 466 -4.43 -2.08 25.93
CA GLN A 466 -3.37 -1.31 25.27
C GLN A 466 -3.95 -0.08 24.58
N ARG A 467 -3.30 1.08 24.77
CA ARG A 467 -3.65 2.30 24.05
C ARG A 467 -3.45 2.12 22.55
N ILE A 468 -4.46 2.46 21.76
CA ILE A 468 -4.37 2.41 20.31
C ILE A 468 -3.87 3.73 19.72
N LYS A 469 -3.40 3.67 18.48
CA LYS A 469 -3.02 4.87 17.73
C LYS A 469 -4.27 5.69 17.36
N PRO A 470 -4.23 7.02 17.50
CA PRO A 470 -5.35 7.87 17.11
C PRO A 470 -5.53 7.84 15.59
N ARG A 471 -6.77 8.03 15.11
CA ARG A 471 -7.05 8.11 13.67
C ARG A 471 -6.27 9.26 13.02
N GLU A 472 -5.88 9.06 11.77
CA GLU A 472 -5.22 10.09 10.94
C GLU A 472 -6.21 10.84 10.02
N GLY A 473 -7.30 10.18 9.61
CA GLY A 473 -8.23 10.71 8.61
C GLY A 473 -9.33 11.64 9.12
N VAL A 474 -9.94 12.35 8.16
CA VAL A 474 -11.13 13.18 8.36
C VAL A 474 -12.33 12.55 7.66
N SER A 475 -13.56 12.83 8.11
CA SER A 475 -14.76 12.27 7.45
C SER A 475 -14.94 12.87 6.06
N LEU A 476 -15.20 12.04 5.05
CA LEU A 476 -15.53 12.45 3.68
C LEU A 476 -16.99 12.90 3.52
N ARG A 477 -17.82 12.68 4.55
CA ARG A 477 -19.25 12.98 4.53
C ARG A 477 -19.59 14.39 4.01
N PRO A 478 -18.89 15.47 4.40
CA PRO A 478 -19.16 16.81 3.85
C PRO A 478 -18.93 16.90 2.33
N ALA A 479 -17.84 16.29 1.83
CA ALA A 479 -17.48 16.35 0.41
C ALA A 479 -18.48 15.64 -0.50
N PHE A 480 -19.21 14.63 0.00
CA PHE A 480 -20.31 14.02 -0.75
C PHE A 480 -21.40 15.02 -1.16
N ASN A 481 -21.47 16.17 -0.48
CA ASN A 481 -22.36 17.28 -0.80
C ASN A 481 -21.65 18.59 -1.20
N GLY A 482 -20.32 18.55 -1.40
CA GLY A 482 -19.54 19.67 -1.93
C GLY A 482 -19.11 20.64 -0.85
N ASP A 483 -19.37 20.29 0.41
CA ASP A 483 -18.92 21.02 1.56
C ASP A 483 -17.43 20.74 1.83
N SER A 484 -16.76 21.66 2.51
CA SER A 484 -15.33 21.56 2.78
C SER A 484 -15.01 20.39 3.73
N LEU A 485 -13.98 19.61 3.41
CA LEU A 485 -13.41 18.62 4.33
C LEU A 485 -12.68 19.25 5.53
N ALA A 486 -12.38 20.56 5.46
CA ALA A 486 -11.59 21.29 6.46
C ALA A 486 -10.27 20.58 6.84
N ARG A 487 -9.63 19.90 5.87
CA ARG A 487 -8.35 19.20 6.06
C ARG A 487 -7.25 20.22 6.36
N SER A 488 -6.71 20.17 7.57
CA SER A 488 -5.54 20.96 7.99
C SER A 488 -4.22 20.23 7.74
N GLU A 489 -4.19 18.91 7.89
CA GLU A 489 -2.97 18.11 7.83
C GLU A 489 -2.64 17.65 6.40
N PRO A 490 -1.35 17.62 6.02
CA PRO A 490 -0.90 17.00 4.77
C PRO A 490 -1.20 15.50 4.71
N ILE A 491 -1.22 14.96 3.50
CA ILE A 491 -1.29 13.52 3.25
C ILE A 491 0.13 13.03 2.92
N PHE A 492 0.53 11.88 3.45
CA PHE A 492 1.89 11.37 3.34
C PHE A 492 1.94 9.96 2.74
N TRP A 493 3.07 9.64 2.10
CA TRP A 493 3.34 8.33 1.55
C TRP A 493 4.79 7.93 1.77
N GLU A 494 4.98 6.64 2.03
CA GLU A 494 6.23 5.93 1.80
C GLU A 494 5.88 4.52 1.32
N HIS A 495 6.57 4.04 0.29
CA HIS A 495 6.58 2.62 -0.06
C HIS A 495 7.88 2.27 -0.79
N GLU A 496 8.64 1.33 -0.23
CA GLU A 496 9.90 0.83 -0.80
C GLU A 496 10.91 1.96 -1.12
N GLY A 497 11.03 2.96 -0.23
CA GLY A 497 11.93 4.11 -0.37
C GLY A 497 11.38 5.24 -1.24
N ASN A 498 10.33 5.00 -2.03
CA ASN A 498 9.58 6.05 -2.72
C ASN A 498 8.78 6.84 -1.68
N ARG A 499 8.78 8.17 -1.79
CA ARG A 499 8.24 9.05 -0.76
C ARG A 499 7.45 10.21 -1.35
N ALA A 500 6.39 10.63 -0.67
CA ALA A 500 5.63 11.80 -1.08
C ALA A 500 4.92 12.49 0.10
N VAL A 501 4.64 13.78 -0.07
CA VAL A 501 3.75 14.56 0.80
C VAL A 501 2.92 15.51 -0.06
N ARG A 502 1.62 15.61 0.25
CA ARG A 502 0.67 16.50 -0.40
C ARG A 502 0.08 17.48 0.60
N GLU A 503 0.26 18.77 0.32
CA GLU A 503 -0.24 19.88 1.12
C GLU A 503 -0.95 20.91 0.24
N GLY A 504 -2.28 20.96 0.36
CA GLY A 504 -3.11 21.77 -0.53
C GLY A 504 -2.91 21.41 -1.99
N LYS A 505 -2.43 22.38 -2.78
CA LYS A 505 -2.11 22.20 -4.21
C LYS A 505 -0.71 21.64 -4.47
N TRP A 506 0.17 21.66 -3.46
CA TRP A 506 1.56 21.24 -3.62
C TRP A 506 1.70 19.75 -3.36
N LYS A 507 2.52 19.10 -4.19
CA LYS A 507 2.99 17.73 -3.94
C LYS A 507 4.51 17.70 -4.06
N LEU A 508 5.15 17.14 -3.05
CA LEU A 508 6.56 16.77 -3.06
C LEU A 508 6.63 15.26 -3.24
N VAL A 509 7.46 14.78 -4.17
CA VAL A 509 7.60 13.35 -4.49
C VAL A 509 9.04 13.02 -4.84
N ALA A 510 9.50 11.82 -4.50
CA ALA A 510 10.79 11.30 -4.94
C ALA A 510 10.73 9.78 -5.08
N LYS A 511 11.44 9.26 -6.08
CA LYS A 511 11.78 7.84 -6.12
C LYS A 511 12.81 7.53 -5.03
N GLU A 512 12.97 6.24 -4.72
CA GLU A 512 14.04 5.81 -3.83
C GLU A 512 15.41 6.33 -4.31
N ASN A 513 16.21 6.87 -3.38
CA ASN A 513 17.54 7.43 -3.63
C ASN A 513 17.63 8.59 -4.63
N GLU A 514 16.49 9.11 -5.11
CA GLU A 514 16.44 10.27 -5.98
C GLU A 514 16.15 11.56 -5.18
N PRO A 515 16.54 12.74 -5.70
CA PRO A 515 16.20 14.02 -5.10
C PRO A 515 14.70 14.30 -5.15
N TRP A 516 14.25 15.25 -4.32
CA TRP A 516 12.86 15.68 -4.28
C TRP A 516 12.45 16.46 -5.54
N GLU A 517 11.28 16.12 -6.06
CA GLU A 517 10.58 16.84 -7.12
C GLU A 517 9.36 17.56 -6.51
N LEU A 518 9.06 18.78 -6.97
CA LEU A 518 7.94 19.59 -6.48
C LEU A 518 6.98 19.93 -7.61
N TYR A 519 5.67 19.72 -7.39
CA TYR A 519 4.63 19.95 -8.38
C TYR A 519 3.46 20.76 -7.78
N ASP A 520 2.88 21.64 -8.61
CA ASP A 520 1.54 22.21 -8.36
C ASP A 520 0.50 21.32 -9.03
N ILE A 521 -0.12 20.43 -8.27
CA ILE A 521 -1.07 19.43 -8.78
C ILE A 521 -2.37 20.06 -9.29
N SER A 522 -2.66 21.31 -8.93
CA SER A 522 -3.81 22.01 -9.49
C SER A 522 -3.62 22.41 -10.96
N LEU A 523 -2.37 22.50 -11.42
CA LEU A 523 -2.00 22.86 -12.79
C LEU A 523 -1.39 21.67 -13.54
N ASP A 524 -0.63 20.83 -12.86
CA ASP A 524 0.09 19.71 -13.44
C ASP A 524 -0.01 18.46 -12.56
N ARG A 525 -1.14 17.77 -12.68
CA ARG A 525 -1.34 16.45 -12.06
C ARG A 525 -0.59 15.32 -12.80
N THR A 526 0.06 15.62 -13.91
CA THR A 526 0.88 14.65 -14.64
C THR A 526 2.34 14.62 -14.19
N GLU A 527 2.73 15.54 -13.31
CA GLU A 527 4.07 15.59 -12.69
C GLU A 527 5.17 15.72 -13.75
N LEU A 528 4.99 16.66 -14.68
CA LEU A 528 5.91 16.91 -15.80
C LEU A 528 6.80 18.15 -15.59
N ASN A 529 6.32 19.13 -14.83
CA ASN A 529 6.99 20.41 -14.62
C ASN A 529 7.53 20.50 -13.18
N ASN A 530 8.74 19.97 -12.97
CA ASN A 530 9.38 19.99 -11.65
C ASN A 530 9.80 21.41 -11.26
N LEU A 531 9.23 21.93 -10.16
CA LEU A 531 9.45 23.27 -9.64
C LEU A 531 10.50 23.34 -8.54
N ALA A 532 11.15 22.23 -8.17
CA ALA A 532 12.04 22.15 -7.00
C ALA A 532 13.16 23.20 -7.02
N ASN A 533 13.80 23.40 -8.17
CA ASN A 533 14.88 24.39 -8.33
C ASN A 533 14.39 25.84 -8.20
N SER A 534 13.15 26.11 -8.60
CA SER A 534 12.53 27.45 -8.54
C SER A 534 11.90 27.76 -7.17
N GLN A 535 11.61 26.74 -6.36
CA GLN A 535 10.96 26.87 -5.05
C GLN A 535 11.66 26.04 -3.96
N PRO A 536 12.97 26.26 -3.71
CA PRO A 536 13.76 25.44 -2.79
C PRO A 536 13.29 25.53 -1.33
N GLU A 537 12.78 26.68 -0.88
CA GLU A 537 12.26 26.83 0.49
C GLU A 537 11.01 25.98 0.71
N ARG A 538 10.13 25.86 -0.30
CA ARG A 538 8.95 25.00 -0.22
C ARG A 538 9.33 23.51 -0.19
N VAL A 539 10.33 23.12 -1.00
CA VAL A 539 10.89 21.77 -0.95
C VAL A 539 11.38 21.46 0.45
N LYS A 540 12.16 22.35 1.05
CA LYS A 540 12.71 22.20 2.40
C LYS A 540 11.61 22.10 3.47
N GLU A 541 10.59 22.95 3.40
CA GLU A 541 9.46 22.93 4.35
C GLU A 541 8.68 21.61 4.26
N MET A 542 8.30 21.19 3.05
CA MET A 542 7.53 19.96 2.84
C MET A 542 8.35 18.71 3.16
N ALA A 543 9.65 18.70 2.84
CA ALA A 543 10.55 17.61 3.22
C ALA A 543 10.64 17.47 4.75
N ALA A 544 10.73 18.59 5.49
CA ALA A 544 10.74 18.55 6.95
C ALA A 544 9.43 17.99 7.53
N LYS A 545 8.27 18.31 6.92
CA LYS A 545 6.98 17.70 7.29
C LYS A 545 6.98 16.20 7.02
N TRP A 546 7.54 15.77 5.89
CA TRP A 546 7.68 14.35 5.57
C TRP A 546 8.61 13.62 6.55
N ASP A 547 9.75 14.22 6.94
CA ASP A 547 10.68 13.63 7.92
C ASP A 547 10.00 13.45 9.29
N ALA A 548 9.23 14.46 9.72
CA ALA A 548 8.45 14.38 10.97
C ALA A 548 7.38 13.29 10.91
N TYR A 549 6.69 13.16 9.76
CA TYR A 549 5.78 12.05 9.50
C TYR A 549 6.51 10.70 9.57
N ALA A 550 7.63 10.56 8.86
CA ALA A 550 8.36 9.29 8.77
C ALA A 550 8.82 8.81 10.16
N ALA A 551 9.26 9.73 11.02
CA ALA A 551 9.63 9.44 12.40
C ALA A 551 8.43 9.02 13.26
N ARG A 552 7.31 9.75 13.21
CA ARG A 552 6.12 9.45 14.06
C ARG A 552 5.30 8.26 13.58
N ALA A 553 5.43 7.90 12.30
CA ALA A 553 4.62 6.87 11.66
C ALA A 553 5.31 5.51 11.55
N ASP A 554 6.48 5.33 12.18
CA ASP A 554 7.29 4.09 12.14
C ASP A 554 7.81 3.73 10.74
N VAL A 555 8.02 4.72 9.88
CA VAL A 555 8.65 4.53 8.56
C VAL A 555 10.15 4.29 8.72
N LEU A 556 10.77 4.99 9.68
CA LEU A 556 12.22 4.96 9.91
C LEU A 556 12.67 3.72 10.69
N PRO A 557 13.88 3.19 10.43
CA PRO A 557 14.82 3.65 9.40
C PRO A 557 14.35 3.31 7.98
N LEU A 558 14.61 4.21 7.02
CA LEU A 558 14.29 3.93 5.61
C LEU A 558 15.00 2.67 5.14
N GLY A 559 14.31 1.86 4.35
CA GLY A 559 14.83 0.57 3.89
C GLY A 559 14.74 -0.55 4.92
N ALA A 560 14.11 -0.35 6.09
CA ALA A 560 13.86 -1.40 7.08
C ALA A 560 13.09 -2.61 6.53
N TRP A 561 12.37 -2.44 5.42
CA TRP A 561 11.68 -3.51 4.71
C TRP A 561 12.61 -4.47 3.96
N ARG A 562 13.87 -4.11 3.74
CA ARG A 562 14.83 -4.99 3.07
C ARG A 562 15.10 -6.22 3.95
N ALA A 563 15.48 -7.32 3.31
CA ALA A 563 15.95 -8.47 4.08
C ALA A 563 17.17 -8.04 4.89
N ASP A 564 17.26 -8.53 6.13
CA ASP A 564 18.49 -8.38 6.90
C ASP A 564 19.55 -9.29 6.28
N ASP A 565 20.21 -8.77 5.25
CA ASP A 565 21.32 -9.43 4.60
C ASP A 565 22.62 -9.23 5.40
N SER A 566 22.58 -8.74 6.65
CA SER A 566 23.77 -8.75 7.51
C SER A 566 24.28 -10.17 7.80
N ALA A 567 23.42 -11.19 7.64
CA ALA A 567 23.81 -12.60 7.67
C ALA A 567 24.14 -13.21 6.29
N LYS A 568 23.87 -12.49 5.19
CA LYS A 568 24.03 -12.99 3.81
C LYS A 568 25.11 -12.19 3.07
N GLY A 569 26.31 -12.75 3.05
CA GLY A 569 27.44 -12.27 2.28
C GLY A 569 28.76 -12.65 2.95
N SER A 570 29.81 -12.92 2.17
CA SER A 570 31.17 -12.92 2.71
C SER A 570 31.58 -11.46 2.91
N PHE A 571 31.72 -11.03 4.15
CA PHE A 571 32.37 -9.75 4.46
C PHE A 571 33.88 -9.91 4.43
N SER A 572 34.58 -8.80 4.22
CA SER A 572 36.04 -8.77 4.30
C SER A 572 36.50 -9.27 5.67
N ARG A 573 37.46 -10.20 5.66
CA ARG A 573 38.16 -10.67 6.86
C ARG A 573 39.34 -9.77 7.23
N GLU A 574 39.68 -8.83 6.35
CA GLU A 574 40.74 -7.86 6.57
C GLU A 574 40.38 -6.97 7.76
N ARG A 575 41.39 -6.70 8.59
CA ARG A 575 41.28 -5.80 9.74
C ARG A 575 42.00 -4.48 9.52
N HIS A 576 42.69 -4.33 8.40
CA HIS A 576 43.49 -3.15 8.06
C HIS A 576 43.25 -2.79 6.60
N PHE A 577 42.83 -1.55 6.36
CA PHE A 577 42.50 -1.03 5.04
C PHE A 577 43.29 0.24 4.79
N SER A 578 44.21 0.21 3.81
CA SER A 578 44.95 1.38 3.35
C SER A 578 44.29 1.92 2.09
N LEU A 579 43.79 3.15 2.15
CA LEU A 579 42.91 3.77 1.17
C LEU A 579 43.42 5.16 0.76
N LYS A 580 43.03 5.61 -0.43
CA LYS A 580 43.33 6.95 -0.99
C LYS A 580 42.06 7.63 -1.50
N ALA A 581 42.17 8.93 -1.80
CA ALA A 581 41.07 9.72 -2.34
C ALA A 581 40.41 9.05 -3.55
N GLY A 582 39.08 8.91 -3.54
CA GLY A 582 38.31 8.30 -4.62
C GLY A 582 38.19 6.76 -4.55
N ASP A 583 38.84 6.10 -3.59
CA ASP A 583 38.63 4.66 -3.39
C ASP A 583 37.18 4.36 -2.99
N ARG A 584 36.66 3.26 -3.53
CA ARG A 584 35.32 2.73 -3.28
C ARG A 584 35.38 1.23 -3.03
N LEU A 585 34.93 0.80 -1.85
CA LEU A 585 34.79 -0.60 -1.52
C LEU A 585 33.30 -0.96 -1.48
N GLY A 586 32.90 -1.96 -2.27
CA GLY A 586 31.54 -2.51 -2.17
C GLY A 586 31.29 -3.13 -0.79
N ARG A 587 30.01 -3.33 -0.43
CA ARG A 587 29.59 -3.85 0.88
C ARG A 587 30.35 -5.10 1.37
N SER A 588 30.67 -6.03 0.47
CA SER A 588 31.43 -7.26 0.79
C SER A 588 32.93 -7.06 0.95
N GLN A 589 33.48 -5.99 0.39
CA GLN A 589 34.91 -5.64 0.42
C GLN A 589 35.24 -4.63 1.54
N ALA A 590 34.24 -3.88 2.01
CA ALA A 590 34.37 -2.88 3.06
C ALA A 590 34.67 -3.52 4.44
N PRO A 591 35.22 -2.75 5.40
CA PRO A 591 35.45 -3.18 6.77
C PRO A 591 34.20 -3.81 7.43
N ALA A 592 34.34 -5.00 8.02
CA ALA A 592 33.27 -5.65 8.77
C ALA A 592 33.09 -5.03 10.17
N ILE A 593 32.31 -3.96 10.25
CA ILE A 593 32.24 -3.07 11.43
C ILE A 593 31.31 -3.51 12.58
N VAL A 594 30.62 -4.64 12.44
CA VAL A 594 29.63 -5.09 13.43
C VAL A 594 30.32 -5.47 14.74
N ASP A 595 29.91 -4.83 15.83
CA ASP A 595 30.43 -5.00 17.18
C ASP A 595 31.96 -4.87 17.26
N GLN A 596 32.56 -4.11 16.33
CA GLN A 596 34.00 -3.88 16.29
C GLN A 596 34.36 -2.45 16.74
N PRO A 597 35.43 -2.29 17.53
CA PRO A 597 36.14 -1.01 17.63
C PRO A 597 36.70 -0.60 16.27
N ILE A 598 36.71 0.70 16.00
CA ILE A 598 37.17 1.28 14.73
C ILE A 598 38.20 2.36 15.02
N THR A 599 39.33 2.31 14.32
CA THR A 599 40.30 3.41 14.27
C THR A 599 40.46 3.89 12.84
N ILE A 600 40.32 5.19 12.63
CA ILE A 600 40.53 5.86 11.34
C ILE A 600 41.71 6.81 11.51
N ARG A 601 42.75 6.65 10.69
CA ARG A 601 43.88 7.58 10.60
C ARG A 601 43.86 8.22 9.22
N ALA A 602 43.60 9.51 9.17
CA ALA A 602 43.55 10.26 7.91
C ALA A 602 44.63 11.34 7.88
N ARG A 603 45.31 11.47 6.73
CA ARG A 603 46.20 12.58 6.41
C ARG A 603 45.62 13.35 5.23
N PHE A 604 45.39 14.63 5.41
CA PHE A 604 44.79 15.49 4.39
C PHE A 604 45.20 16.95 4.59
N HIS A 605 45.08 17.74 3.54
CA HIS A 605 45.33 19.18 3.53
C HIS A 605 44.05 19.96 3.77
N ALA A 606 44.08 20.88 4.74
CA ALA A 606 43.03 21.87 4.95
C ALA A 606 43.44 23.24 4.36
N SER A 607 42.51 23.95 3.72
CA SER A 607 42.71 25.34 3.27
C SER A 607 42.25 26.38 4.31
N GLU A 608 42.65 27.64 4.11
CA GLU A 608 42.15 28.78 4.89
C GLU A 608 40.62 28.98 4.76
N ALA A 609 40.01 28.49 3.67
CA ALA A 609 38.57 28.57 3.43
C ALA A 609 37.78 27.49 4.21
N GLY A 610 38.46 26.54 4.86
CA GLY A 610 37.87 25.55 5.76
C GLY A 610 37.44 24.22 5.10
N ASP A 611 37.68 24.06 3.79
CA ASP A 611 37.42 22.87 2.95
C ASP A 611 36.42 21.87 3.55
N ASP A 612 35.13 22.16 3.44
CA ASP A 612 34.10 21.25 3.94
C ASP A 612 34.02 19.99 3.07
N GLY A 613 33.76 18.85 3.70
CA GLY A 613 33.48 17.60 2.99
C GLY A 613 33.94 16.33 3.70
N VAL A 614 33.63 15.19 3.11
CA VAL A 614 33.85 13.86 3.68
C VAL A 614 35.27 13.38 3.44
N ILE A 615 35.98 13.00 4.51
CA ILE A 615 37.27 12.34 4.41
C ILE A 615 37.08 10.85 4.13
N VAL A 616 36.23 10.19 4.93
CA VAL A 616 35.82 8.79 4.70
C VAL A 616 34.43 8.57 5.30
N ALA A 617 33.62 7.75 4.62
CA ALA A 617 32.34 7.29 5.12
C ALA A 617 32.15 5.81 4.80
N GLN A 618 31.53 5.08 5.72
CA GLN A 618 31.00 3.75 5.45
C GLN A 618 29.59 3.64 6.00
N GLY A 619 28.65 3.27 5.14
CA GLY A 619 27.25 3.09 5.47
C GLY A 619 26.37 4.26 5.04
N GLY A 620 25.24 4.43 5.71
CA GLY A 620 24.32 5.49 5.34
C GLY A 620 23.26 5.85 6.37
N THR A 621 22.08 6.25 5.91
CA THR A 621 21.13 6.99 6.75
C THR A 621 20.59 6.22 7.96
N ALA A 622 20.77 4.90 8.01
CA ALA A 622 20.39 4.03 9.12
C ALA A 622 21.55 3.63 10.05
N HIS A 623 22.71 3.28 9.50
CA HIS A 623 23.89 2.79 10.23
C HIS A 623 25.16 3.17 9.48
N GLY A 624 26.21 3.55 10.20
CA GLY A 624 27.52 3.82 9.60
C GLY A 624 28.41 4.69 10.46
N PHE A 625 29.59 5.00 9.93
CA PHE A 625 30.48 6.02 10.50
C PHE A 625 30.96 6.96 9.40
N THR A 626 31.35 8.17 9.79
CA THR A 626 31.99 9.13 8.89
C THR A 626 32.99 10.00 9.65
N LEU A 627 34.13 10.28 9.01
CA LEU A 627 35.04 11.36 9.35
C LEU A 627 34.90 12.43 8.26
N PHE A 628 34.56 13.65 8.64
CA PHE A 628 34.34 14.76 7.71
C PHE A 628 34.77 16.09 8.32
N VAL A 629 35.03 17.08 7.47
CA VAL A 629 35.34 18.46 7.89
C VAL A 629 34.11 19.33 7.64
N LYS A 630 33.77 20.16 8.64
CA LYS A 630 32.72 21.18 8.50
C LYS A 630 33.08 22.45 9.24
N SER A 631 33.08 23.55 8.52
CA SER A 631 33.57 24.86 8.95
C SER A 631 35.03 24.80 9.43
N GLY A 632 35.87 24.06 8.72
CA GLY A 632 37.29 23.83 9.05
C GLY A 632 37.53 22.96 10.30
N GLN A 633 36.50 22.32 10.87
CA GLN A 633 36.64 21.45 12.04
C GLN A 633 36.43 19.99 11.65
N PRO A 634 37.35 19.06 12.01
CA PRO A 634 37.16 17.64 11.77
C PRO A 634 36.11 17.09 12.74
N ARG A 635 35.28 16.19 12.25
CA ARG A 635 34.16 15.60 12.99
C ARG A 635 34.13 14.11 12.73
N PHE A 636 34.13 13.33 13.80
CA PHE A 636 33.86 11.91 13.71
C PHE A 636 32.45 11.64 14.23
N LEU A 637 31.66 10.94 13.42
CA LEU A 637 30.27 10.62 13.71
C LEU A 637 30.03 9.12 13.52
N VAL A 638 29.31 8.53 14.47
CA VAL A 638 28.81 7.17 14.41
C VAL A 638 27.28 7.22 14.47
N ARG A 639 26.63 6.56 13.52
CA ARG A 639 25.18 6.44 13.40
C ARG A 639 24.76 5.01 13.68
N THR A 640 23.80 4.86 14.59
CA THR A 640 23.08 3.61 14.87
C THR A 640 21.58 3.86 14.75
N ALA A 641 20.75 2.85 14.49
CA ALA A 641 19.29 3.04 14.46
C ALA A 641 18.79 3.75 15.73
N GLY A 642 18.31 4.99 15.56
CA GLY A 642 17.79 5.83 16.64
C GLY A 642 18.80 6.72 17.39
N SER A 643 20.08 6.78 16.98
CA SER A 643 21.08 7.68 17.61
C SER A 643 22.18 8.14 16.65
N ASN A 644 22.58 9.40 16.80
CA ASN A 644 23.72 10.01 16.12
C ASN A 644 24.68 10.60 17.15
N VAL A 645 25.82 9.94 17.36
CA VAL A 645 26.85 10.40 18.31
C VAL A 645 28.02 10.97 17.52
N ARG A 646 28.52 12.15 17.94
CA ARG A 646 29.65 12.81 17.27
C ARG A 646 30.61 13.45 18.24
N ILE A 647 31.87 13.52 17.85
CA ILE A 647 32.93 14.31 18.47
C ILE A 647 33.46 15.33 17.45
N VAL A 648 33.77 16.53 17.92
CA VAL A 648 34.17 17.67 17.09
C VAL A 648 35.54 18.14 17.55
N GLY A 649 36.49 18.27 16.63
CA GLY A 649 37.82 18.79 16.88
C GLY A 649 37.92 20.31 16.68
N PRO A 650 39.09 20.91 16.95
CA PRO A 650 39.32 22.33 16.77
C PRO A 650 39.32 22.72 15.28
N LYS A 651 39.24 24.02 15.01
CA LYS A 651 39.43 24.54 13.65
C LYS A 651 40.87 24.29 13.21
N LEU A 652 41.05 23.66 12.06
CA LEU A 652 42.36 23.37 11.48
C LEU A 652 42.99 24.64 10.90
N ALA A 653 44.32 24.70 10.95
CA ALA A 653 45.10 25.71 10.23
C ALA A 653 45.19 25.31 8.74
N ALA A 654 45.69 26.21 7.90
CA ALA A 654 46.01 25.83 6.53
C ALA A 654 47.27 24.95 6.53
N GLY A 655 47.23 23.83 5.80
CA GLY A 655 48.35 22.89 5.72
C GLY A 655 47.93 21.43 5.83
N GLU A 656 48.93 20.56 5.90
CA GLU A 656 48.73 19.11 6.12
C GLU A 656 48.41 18.84 7.60
N HIS A 657 47.40 18.00 7.83
CA HIS A 657 47.01 17.55 9.17
C HIS A 657 46.87 16.03 9.22
N THR A 658 47.20 15.47 10.39
CA THR A 658 46.89 14.08 10.73
C THR A 658 45.76 14.02 11.74
N VAL A 659 44.64 13.40 11.36
CA VAL A 659 43.48 13.22 12.23
C VAL A 659 43.28 11.74 12.54
N ILE A 660 43.14 11.40 13.82
CA ILE A 660 42.85 10.05 14.27
C ILE A 660 41.52 10.02 14.98
N ALA A 661 40.53 9.36 14.39
CA ALA A 661 39.21 9.16 14.97
C ALA A 661 39.08 7.71 15.47
N ARG A 662 38.52 7.51 16.67
CA ARG A 662 38.34 6.17 17.25
C ARG A 662 36.94 5.99 17.81
N LEU A 663 36.41 4.78 17.63
CA LEU A 663 35.28 4.20 18.36
C LEU A 663 35.84 3.02 19.16
N ASP A 664 35.90 3.14 20.48
CA ASP A 664 36.47 2.09 21.34
C ASP A 664 35.50 0.92 21.59
N ALA A 665 35.97 -0.13 22.25
CA ALA A 665 35.17 -1.33 22.57
C ALA A 665 33.97 -1.06 23.50
N LYS A 666 33.90 0.11 24.16
CA LYS A 666 32.75 0.54 24.97
C LYS A 666 31.78 1.42 24.16
N GLY A 667 32.12 1.73 22.90
CA GLY A 667 31.37 2.62 22.04
C GLY A 667 31.69 4.10 22.25
N THR A 668 32.78 4.44 22.96
CA THR A 668 33.20 5.83 23.19
C THR A 668 33.92 6.38 21.97
N LEU A 669 33.57 7.60 21.56
CA LEU A 669 34.25 8.31 20.47
C LEU A 669 35.41 9.14 21.02
N SER A 670 36.56 9.10 20.35
CA SER A 670 37.68 10.02 20.57
C SER A 670 38.23 10.54 19.25
N LEU A 671 38.92 11.68 19.30
CA LEU A 671 39.48 12.36 18.14
C LEU A 671 40.80 13.02 18.54
N ASP A 672 41.87 12.74 17.81
CA ASP A 672 43.16 13.40 17.93
C ASP A 672 43.46 14.19 16.64
N VAL A 673 44.07 15.36 16.78
CA VAL A 673 44.58 16.18 15.68
C VAL A 673 46.06 16.44 15.94
N ASP A 674 46.92 16.08 14.99
CA ASP A 674 48.37 16.25 15.03
C ASP A 674 49.02 15.73 16.33
N GLY A 675 48.56 14.55 16.76
CA GLY A 675 49.06 13.86 17.95
C GLY A 675 48.54 14.38 19.28
N LYS A 676 47.57 15.31 19.29
CA LYS A 676 46.96 15.86 20.51
C LYS A 676 45.45 15.54 20.57
N PRO A 677 44.90 15.21 21.75
CA PRO A 677 43.46 15.06 21.93
C PRO A 677 42.73 16.34 21.53
N ALA A 678 41.75 16.20 20.64
CA ALA A 678 41.03 17.32 20.04
C ALA A 678 39.81 17.78 20.88
N ALA A 679 39.24 16.86 21.67
CA ALA A 679 38.12 17.09 22.57
C ALA A 679 38.02 15.99 23.64
N ALA A 680 37.20 16.21 24.67
CA ALA A 680 36.86 15.16 25.63
C ALA A 680 36.13 13.98 24.95
N PRO A 681 36.41 12.72 25.31
CA PRO A 681 35.72 11.56 24.75
C PRO A 681 34.20 11.62 24.95
N VAL A 682 33.45 11.16 23.94
CA VAL A 682 31.98 11.20 23.94
C VAL A 682 31.42 9.78 24.03
N PRO A 683 30.61 9.45 25.06
CA PRO A 683 29.96 8.14 25.16
C PRO A 683 29.02 7.89 23.97
N GLY A 684 29.11 6.69 23.39
CA GLY A 684 28.28 6.27 22.27
C GLY A 684 27.93 4.78 22.35
N LYS A 685 27.83 4.13 21.19
CA LYS A 685 27.56 2.69 21.06
C LYS A 685 28.33 2.12 19.88
N LEU A 686 28.65 0.83 19.96
CA LEU A 686 29.14 0.08 18.81
C LEU A 686 28.06 -0.03 17.73
N LEU A 687 28.51 -0.22 16.49
CA LEU A 687 27.64 -0.48 15.35
C LEU A 687 27.16 -1.92 15.41
N THR A 688 25.85 -2.12 15.53
CA THR A 688 25.26 -3.46 15.73
C THR A 688 24.78 -4.13 14.44
N ARG A 689 24.94 -3.46 13.29
CA ARG A 689 24.53 -3.98 11.97
C ARG A 689 25.51 -3.52 10.90
N MET A 690 25.74 -4.39 9.92
CA MET A 690 26.56 -4.07 8.75
C MET A 690 25.75 -3.16 7.83
N PRO A 691 26.25 -1.96 7.49
CA PRO A 691 25.55 -1.07 6.59
C PRO A 691 25.32 -1.69 5.19
N VAL A 692 24.32 -1.17 4.48
CA VAL A 692 24.05 -1.54 3.08
C VAL A 692 25.11 -0.94 2.17
N ASP A 693 25.40 0.34 2.37
CA ASP A 693 26.40 1.06 1.59
C ASP A 693 27.81 0.69 2.05
N GLY A 694 28.71 0.59 1.07
CA GLY A 694 30.12 0.28 1.27
C GLY A 694 30.92 1.45 1.85
N LEU A 695 32.23 1.44 1.65
CA LEU A 695 33.13 2.51 2.12
C LEU A 695 33.58 3.38 0.95
N GLU A 696 33.56 4.70 1.16
CA GLU A 696 34.01 5.72 0.20
C GLU A 696 34.98 6.71 0.86
N VAL A 697 36.02 7.13 0.12
CA VAL A 697 37.02 8.11 0.57
C VAL A 697 36.90 9.39 -0.25
N GLY A 698 36.79 10.53 0.43
CA GLY A 698 36.65 11.85 -0.19
C GLY A 698 35.22 12.27 -0.53
N ARG A 699 34.23 11.41 -0.28
CA ARG A 699 32.80 11.61 -0.59
C ARG A 699 31.90 10.62 0.15
N ASP A 700 30.59 10.84 0.06
CA ASP A 700 29.52 9.96 0.56
C ASP A 700 28.30 10.05 -0.39
N GLU A 701 28.30 9.24 -1.47
CA GLU A 701 27.42 9.40 -2.63
C GLU A 701 26.04 8.73 -2.50
N ASN A 702 25.92 7.71 -1.67
CA ASN A 702 24.70 6.90 -1.54
C ASN A 702 23.77 7.51 -0.47
N GLY A 703 23.48 6.79 0.61
CA GLY A 703 22.79 7.37 1.77
C GLY A 703 23.79 8.11 2.66
N PRO A 704 23.67 9.43 2.91
CA PRO A 704 24.66 10.13 3.73
C PRO A 704 24.65 9.66 5.19
N VAL A 705 25.83 9.34 5.71
CA VAL A 705 26.03 8.98 7.13
C VAL A 705 25.94 10.21 8.01
N GLY A 706 26.48 11.35 7.55
CA GLY A 706 26.52 12.60 8.31
C GLY A 706 25.36 13.56 8.01
N PRO A 707 25.24 14.67 8.77
CA PRO A 707 24.26 15.73 8.53
C PRO A 707 24.75 16.70 7.44
N TYR A 708 24.96 16.16 6.23
CA TYR A 708 25.38 16.87 5.02
C TYR A 708 24.66 16.32 3.79
N GLN A 709 24.67 17.06 2.68
CA GLN A 709 24.08 16.62 1.41
C GLN A 709 25.10 15.83 0.60
N SER A 710 24.77 14.61 0.21
CA SER A 710 25.57 13.81 -0.73
C SER A 710 25.84 14.59 -2.04
N PRO A 711 27.03 14.46 -2.63
CA PRO A 711 28.14 13.59 -2.23
C PRO A 711 29.05 14.18 -1.14
N HIS A 712 28.79 15.43 -0.72
CA HIS A 712 29.61 16.23 0.20
C HIS A 712 31.13 16.04 -0.01
N ALA A 713 31.56 16.15 -1.27
CA ALA A 713 32.95 15.88 -1.66
C ALA A 713 33.92 16.81 -0.93
N TYR A 714 35.02 16.26 -0.42
CA TYR A 714 36.07 17.05 0.22
C TYR A 714 36.78 17.95 -0.79
N ALA A 715 36.79 19.26 -0.50
CA ALA A 715 37.40 20.25 -1.39
C ALA A 715 38.94 20.25 -1.36
N GLY A 716 39.53 19.77 -0.26
CA GLY A 716 40.98 19.68 -0.08
C GLY A 716 41.59 18.38 -0.63
N LYS A 717 42.90 18.22 -0.46
CA LYS A 717 43.63 17.02 -0.89
C LYS A 717 43.70 15.98 0.24
N ILE A 718 43.30 14.74 -0.02
CA ILE A 718 43.46 13.61 0.90
C ILE A 718 44.68 12.79 0.48
N GLU A 719 45.70 12.70 1.35
CA GLU A 719 46.94 11.95 1.10
C GLU A 719 46.75 10.44 1.37
N SER A 720 46.11 10.10 2.49
CA SER A 720 45.89 8.71 2.87
C SER A 720 44.81 8.58 3.94
N VAL A 721 44.05 7.49 3.87
CA VAL A 721 43.14 7.05 4.94
C VAL A 721 43.45 5.60 5.28
N VAL A 722 43.64 5.33 6.57
CA VAL A 722 43.79 3.96 7.09
C VAL A 722 42.63 3.66 8.03
N VAL A 723 41.92 2.56 7.80
CA VAL A 723 40.86 2.06 8.68
C VAL A 723 41.28 0.73 9.30
N GLU A 724 41.21 0.65 10.62
CA GLU A 724 41.61 -0.53 11.40
C GLU A 724 40.48 -1.02 12.30
N LEU A 725 40.30 -2.34 12.37
CA LEU A 725 39.29 -3.02 13.19
C LEU A 725 39.92 -3.84 14.31
N GLY A 726 39.40 -3.70 15.53
CA GLY A 726 39.78 -4.56 16.66
C GLY A 726 41.15 -4.29 17.29
N GLY A 727 41.67 -3.06 17.16
CA GLY A 727 42.79 -2.57 17.99
C GLY A 727 42.29 -2.12 19.37
N GLN A 728 43.13 -2.32 20.41
CA GLN A 728 42.82 -2.08 21.83
C GLN A 728 42.25 -0.70 22.15
#